data_AF-A0A158P9V5-F1
#
_entry.id   AF-A0A158P9V5-F1
#
_cell.length_a   1.000
_cell.length_b   1.000
_cell.length_c   1.000
_cell.angle_alpha   90.00
_cell.angle_beta   90.00
_cell.angle_gamma   90.00
#
_symmetry.space_group_name_H-M   'P 1'
#
loop_
_entity.id
_entity.type
_entity.pdbx_description
1 polymer ?
#
loop_
_entity_poly.entity_id
_entity_poly.type
_entity_poly.pdbx_seq_one_letter_code
_entity_poly.pdbx_strand_id
1 'polypeptide(L)'
;MRLKVFLLVWILLIQAQAQLFDYGTRAGDQTLEISSGQHAVAIDVPMVYMENSYNEIYISPNGIIGFGERLPDGVEPLQRLNKSAIAVFYAPVSEGKIYFRTTSSDQRLIRRLTDYIHKTFADSSEFSTLQAMVVTWHEMQNKELDDKATFQLVLASDGMTTYAVIQFLALPWSVSGGIYAQSGFSLADGRHRSNINSGTPDVKDLVGLSNNPEGSFVFRISGATIEDPRENVDDYDYTNYDQTDYDGDDRKPPADCPVDPYGDRCPEGCNILTDERHCSRCVCAEPNPEDGAEDNQLSDYTVHEKLPQRPHAPSVDRRTQDSTSEPQREAEGTDKKPNELEREHEREPAPQHAQEGEQRTNVVNCASAGQEACNPNALCRMLSSKNFRDFASGFCCECQPGFYGNGKECLKSGDPQRISGSFEGVINGIPIDRTDLHTFITPTDGHAYTAISKIPSDLGYPLLLLNPIGSIMGWLFAEVKSPSVYNGFQLAGGLFNRTVTLHIGDRNHLTIRQQFSGRDIYHYFKSTVFVSGTLPDIAPDTEIVFPNYEEEYRRERPGLVRSYTGVDILLKEAGQQRTIRMTIDQQIQFKECPHQNFDKDSAVALRVEGVHVTYDSHEGIVRYASRNYASEVGRERNPSESDMGSSISSRQQAGTQHQAQNPTTNRGEVSYFPRYLRRRSPCVHVAEYAVSSR
;
A
#
# COMPACT_ATOMS: atom_id res chain seq x y z
N MET A 1 -2.58 -37.30 51.89
CA MET A 1 -3.34 -36.44 50.95
C MET A 1 -2.39 -35.59 50.08
N ARG A 2 -1.48 -36.21 49.31
CA ARG A 2 -0.58 -35.49 48.37
C ARG A 2 -0.49 -36.14 46.97
N LEU A 3 -0.68 -37.46 46.88
CA LEU A 3 -0.56 -38.21 45.62
C LEU A 3 -1.69 -37.97 44.59
N LYS A 4 -2.85 -37.43 44.99
CA LYS A 4 -3.95 -37.10 44.07
C LYS A 4 -3.83 -35.72 43.40
N VAL A 5 -2.95 -34.85 43.86
CA VAL A 5 -2.78 -33.50 43.27
C VAL A 5 -1.89 -33.56 42.03
N PHE A 6 -0.79 -34.35 42.08
CA PHE A 6 0.10 -34.51 40.93
C PHE A 6 -0.59 -35.08 39.69
N LEU A 7 -1.53 -36.02 39.85
CA LEU A 7 -2.29 -36.56 38.72
C LEU A 7 -3.26 -35.55 38.08
N LEU A 8 -3.72 -34.54 38.83
CA LEU A 8 -4.56 -33.46 38.28
C LEU A 8 -3.74 -32.36 37.59
N VAL A 9 -2.49 -32.15 38.01
CA VAL A 9 -1.56 -31.22 37.34
C VAL A 9 -1.01 -31.82 36.04
N TRP A 10 -0.79 -33.14 35.98
CA TRP A 10 -0.35 -33.85 34.76
C TRP A 10 -1.47 -34.13 33.73
N ILE A 11 -2.71 -33.73 33.99
CA ILE A 11 -3.85 -33.84 33.06
C ILE A 11 -4.22 -32.46 32.45
N LEU A 12 -3.55 -31.38 32.88
CA LEU A 12 -3.83 -30.00 32.46
C LEU A 12 -2.78 -29.38 31.52
N LEU A 13 -1.94 -30.22 30.90
CA LEU A 13 -1.09 -29.87 29.76
C LEU A 13 -1.34 -30.81 28.57
N ILE A 14 -2.62 -31.00 28.23
CA ILE A 14 -2.98 -31.30 26.85
C ILE A 14 -2.78 -29.99 26.08
N GLN A 15 -1.68 -29.88 25.33
CA GLN A 15 -1.62 -28.87 24.27
C GLN A 15 -2.78 -29.15 23.30
N ALA A 16 -3.59 -28.13 23.03
CA ALA A 16 -4.66 -28.24 22.06
C ALA A 16 -4.06 -28.32 20.65
N GLN A 17 -3.72 -29.52 20.19
CA GLN A 17 -3.41 -29.76 18.78
C GLN A 17 -4.58 -29.26 17.93
N ALA A 18 -4.31 -28.39 16.97
CA ALA A 18 -5.36 -27.80 16.14
C ALA A 18 -6.14 -28.87 15.37
N GLN A 19 -7.39 -29.08 15.77
CA GLN A 19 -8.29 -29.93 15.01
C GLN A 19 -8.70 -29.19 13.73
N LEU A 20 -8.35 -29.79 12.58
CA LEU A 20 -8.71 -29.29 11.24
C LEU A 20 -10.21 -28.97 11.14
N PHE A 21 -10.56 -27.96 10.34
CA PHE A 21 -11.95 -27.71 9.97
C PHE A 21 -12.49 -28.88 9.14
N ASP A 22 -13.77 -29.21 9.35
CA ASP A 22 -14.42 -30.38 8.74
C ASP A 22 -14.24 -30.40 7.22
N TYR A 23 -13.61 -31.45 6.69
CA TYR A 23 -13.19 -31.57 5.28
C TYR A 23 -13.56 -32.94 4.67
N GLY A 24 -13.31 -33.06 3.37
CA GLY A 24 -13.59 -34.25 2.56
C GLY A 24 -15.03 -34.28 2.02
N THR A 25 -15.33 -35.27 1.19
CA THR A 25 -16.61 -35.37 0.47
C THR A 25 -17.85 -35.42 1.38
N ARG A 26 -17.69 -35.83 2.65
CA ARG A 26 -18.76 -35.80 3.67
C ARG A 26 -19.07 -34.39 4.20
N ALA A 27 -18.11 -33.46 4.12
CA ALA A 27 -18.29 -32.05 4.43
C ALA A 27 -18.72 -31.21 3.20
N GLY A 28 -18.88 -31.86 2.04
CA GLY A 28 -19.26 -31.22 0.77
C GLY A 28 -18.07 -30.88 -0.14
N ASP A 29 -16.85 -31.31 0.20
CA ASP A 29 -15.66 -30.95 -0.58
C ASP A 29 -15.59 -31.67 -1.94
N GLN A 30 -15.15 -30.91 -2.94
CA GLN A 30 -14.65 -31.43 -4.20
C GLN A 30 -13.28 -32.10 -3.96
N THR A 31 -12.92 -33.05 -4.81
CA THR A 31 -11.64 -33.79 -4.73
C THR A 31 -10.81 -33.53 -5.98
N LEU A 32 -9.53 -33.22 -5.80
CA LEU A 32 -8.56 -33.09 -6.89
C LEU A 32 -7.52 -34.22 -6.78
N GLU A 33 -7.28 -34.87 -7.91
CA GLU A 33 -6.23 -35.87 -8.08
C GLU A 33 -4.94 -35.17 -8.54
N ILE A 34 -3.79 -35.54 -7.97
CA ILE A 34 -2.48 -34.90 -8.22
C ILE A 34 -2.12 -34.84 -9.71
N SER A 35 -2.52 -35.87 -10.47
CA SER A 35 -2.33 -35.96 -11.93
C SER A 35 -3.05 -34.88 -12.75
N SER A 36 -3.99 -34.14 -12.16
CA SER A 36 -4.67 -33.00 -12.82
C SER A 36 -3.84 -31.72 -12.79
N GLY A 37 -2.73 -31.68 -12.04
CA GLY A 37 -1.91 -30.48 -11.87
C GLY A 37 -2.63 -29.39 -11.07
N GLN A 38 -2.38 -28.13 -11.42
CA GLN A 38 -2.97 -26.98 -10.74
C GLN A 38 -4.42 -26.76 -11.15
N HIS A 39 -5.29 -26.45 -10.19
CA HIS A 39 -6.72 -26.24 -10.42
C HIS A 39 -7.14 -24.81 -10.07
N ALA A 40 -7.72 -24.10 -11.04
CA ALA A 40 -8.28 -22.76 -10.85
C ALA A 40 -9.68 -22.83 -10.22
N VAL A 41 -9.91 -22.01 -9.20
CA VAL A 41 -11.16 -21.95 -8.44
C VAL A 41 -11.66 -20.50 -8.41
N ALA A 42 -12.83 -20.26 -9.01
CA ALA A 42 -13.51 -18.98 -8.92
C ALA A 42 -14.12 -18.74 -7.53
N ILE A 43 -14.06 -17.50 -7.05
CA ILE A 43 -14.58 -17.04 -5.76
C ILE A 43 -15.59 -15.90 -6.02
N ASP A 44 -16.75 -15.94 -5.36
CA ASP A 44 -17.84 -14.96 -5.55
C ASP A 44 -17.60 -13.65 -4.79
N VAL A 45 -16.96 -13.77 -3.62
CA VAL A 45 -16.58 -12.71 -2.69
C VAL A 45 -15.05 -12.65 -2.69
N PRO A 46 -14.41 -11.52 -3.04
CA PRO A 46 -12.98 -11.49 -3.31
C PRO A 46 -12.11 -11.96 -2.14
N MET A 47 -11.02 -12.65 -2.46
CA MET A 47 -9.96 -12.99 -1.51
C MET A 47 -8.86 -11.95 -1.67
N VAL A 48 -8.56 -11.24 -0.58
CA VAL A 48 -7.65 -10.09 -0.59
C VAL A 48 -6.28 -10.51 -0.08
N TYR A 49 -5.27 -10.41 -0.92
CA TYR A 49 -3.90 -10.77 -0.58
C TYR A 49 -2.98 -9.58 -0.84
N MET A 50 -2.27 -9.16 0.21
CA MET A 50 -1.68 -7.82 0.32
C MET A 50 -2.74 -6.74 0.04
N GLU A 51 -2.44 -5.78 -0.83
CA GLU A 51 -3.37 -4.72 -1.23
C GLU A 51 -4.19 -5.09 -2.49
N ASN A 52 -4.10 -6.34 -2.97
CA ASN A 52 -4.70 -6.79 -4.22
C ASN A 52 -5.91 -7.71 -4.01
N SER A 53 -6.88 -7.60 -4.91
CA SER A 53 -8.13 -8.36 -4.90
C SER A 53 -8.10 -9.53 -5.89
N TYR A 54 -8.56 -10.71 -5.47
CA TYR A 54 -8.52 -11.91 -6.31
C TYR A 54 -9.83 -12.69 -6.26
N ASN A 55 -10.43 -12.88 -7.44
CA ASN A 55 -11.64 -13.68 -7.65
C ASN A 55 -11.33 -15.09 -8.19
N GLU A 56 -10.05 -15.43 -8.34
CA GLU A 56 -9.58 -16.74 -8.80
C GLU A 56 -8.35 -17.17 -7.98
N ILE A 57 -8.36 -18.42 -7.51
CA ILE A 57 -7.27 -19.03 -6.74
C ILE A 57 -6.84 -20.34 -7.42
N TYR A 58 -5.53 -20.51 -7.61
CA TYR A 58 -4.90 -21.67 -8.22
C TYR A 58 -4.38 -22.61 -7.12
N ILE A 59 -5.07 -23.73 -6.90
CA ILE A 59 -4.64 -24.77 -5.95
C ILE A 59 -3.59 -25.65 -6.61
N SER A 60 -2.41 -25.80 -5.99
CA SER A 60 -1.37 -26.71 -6.45
C SER A 60 -1.30 -28.00 -5.61
N PRO A 61 -1.11 -29.18 -6.22
CA PRO A 61 -0.84 -30.43 -5.49
C PRO A 61 0.37 -30.35 -4.56
N ASN A 62 1.37 -29.53 -4.92
CA ASN A 62 2.63 -29.40 -4.18
C ASN A 62 2.50 -28.67 -2.83
N GLY A 63 1.30 -28.34 -2.32
CA GLY A 63 1.12 -27.72 -1.00
C GLY A 63 1.18 -26.18 -0.96
N ILE A 64 0.80 -25.52 -2.07
CA ILE A 64 0.80 -24.06 -2.25
C ILE A 64 -0.48 -23.62 -2.98
N ILE A 65 -0.94 -22.39 -2.74
CA ILE A 65 -1.94 -21.72 -3.60
C ILE A 65 -1.38 -20.43 -4.22
N GLY A 66 -1.79 -20.15 -5.46
CA GLY A 66 -1.54 -18.88 -6.16
C GLY A 66 -2.80 -18.02 -6.26
N PHE A 67 -2.64 -16.70 -6.24
CA PHE A 67 -3.74 -15.73 -6.32
C PHE A 67 -3.76 -15.06 -7.70
N GLY A 68 -4.88 -15.15 -8.41
CA GLY A 68 -5.10 -14.53 -9.72
C GLY A 68 -4.34 -15.13 -10.92
N GLU A 69 -3.28 -15.90 -10.69
CA GLU A 69 -2.54 -16.58 -11.75
C GLU A 69 -1.95 -17.93 -11.34
N ARG A 70 -1.71 -18.78 -12.35
CA ARG A 70 -1.10 -20.10 -12.19
C ARG A 70 0.38 -19.98 -11.83
N LEU A 71 0.83 -20.79 -10.87
CA LEU A 71 2.23 -20.86 -10.43
C LEU A 71 3.08 -21.72 -11.39
N PRO A 72 4.41 -21.77 -11.26
CA PRO A 72 5.22 -22.79 -11.90
C PRO A 72 4.76 -24.21 -11.53
N ASP A 73 4.81 -25.15 -12.47
CA ASP A 73 4.49 -26.57 -12.20
C ASP A 73 5.61 -27.29 -11.42
N GLY A 74 6.81 -26.70 -11.38
CA GLY A 74 7.90 -27.11 -10.50
C GLY A 74 7.72 -26.64 -9.06
N VAL A 75 8.71 -26.95 -8.22
CA VAL A 75 8.84 -26.34 -6.88
C VAL A 75 10.01 -25.39 -6.90
N GLU A 76 9.73 -24.12 -6.67
CA GLU A 76 10.72 -23.05 -6.65
C GLU A 76 10.88 -22.49 -5.22
N PRO A 77 12.06 -21.94 -4.85
CA PRO A 77 12.21 -21.22 -3.60
C PRO A 77 11.31 -19.97 -3.56
N LEU A 78 10.64 -19.71 -2.42
CA LEU A 78 9.74 -18.56 -2.25
C LEU A 78 10.43 -17.21 -2.52
N GLN A 79 11.74 -17.15 -2.30
CA GLN A 79 12.67 -16.05 -2.60
C GLN A 79 12.69 -15.64 -4.09
N ARG A 80 12.28 -16.54 -5.00
CA ARG A 80 12.39 -16.36 -6.46
C ARG A 80 11.06 -16.55 -7.19
N LEU A 81 10.04 -17.04 -6.49
CA LEU A 81 8.73 -17.37 -7.07
C LEU A 81 8.06 -16.13 -7.70
N ASN A 82 8.17 -14.95 -7.06
CA ASN A 82 7.68 -13.66 -7.58
C ASN A 82 6.19 -13.71 -7.98
N LYS A 83 5.36 -14.38 -7.17
CA LYS A 83 3.91 -14.55 -7.36
C LYS A 83 3.20 -14.32 -6.04
N SER A 84 2.01 -13.74 -6.08
CA SER A 84 1.11 -13.70 -4.92
C SER A 84 0.69 -15.13 -4.55
N ALA A 85 1.26 -15.70 -3.48
CA ALA A 85 1.11 -17.10 -3.15
C ALA A 85 1.25 -17.40 -1.65
N ILE A 86 0.49 -18.39 -1.16
CA ILE A 86 0.59 -18.93 0.20
C ILE A 86 1.07 -20.38 0.11
N ALA A 87 2.29 -20.62 0.57
CA ALA A 87 2.86 -21.95 0.77
C ALA A 87 2.44 -22.48 2.15
N VAL A 88 1.76 -23.61 2.18
CA VAL A 88 1.34 -24.25 3.43
C VAL A 88 2.41 -25.25 3.86
N PHE A 89 2.76 -26.14 2.92
CA PHE A 89 3.85 -27.12 3.05
C PHE A 89 4.36 -27.46 1.64
N TYR A 90 5.00 -26.48 1.01
CA TYR A 90 5.34 -26.46 -0.41
C TYR A 90 6.57 -27.33 -0.72
N ALA A 91 6.32 -28.50 -1.31
CA ALA A 91 7.30 -29.49 -1.71
C ALA A 91 6.77 -30.36 -2.86
N PRO A 92 7.63 -31.05 -3.63
CA PRO A 92 7.15 -32.01 -4.63
C PRO A 92 6.37 -33.14 -3.96
N VAL A 93 5.24 -33.57 -4.51
CA VAL A 93 4.46 -34.71 -3.99
C VAL A 93 4.37 -35.85 -5.01
N SER A 94 4.20 -37.09 -4.53
CA SER A 94 4.04 -38.30 -5.34
C SER A 94 2.59 -38.79 -5.33
N GLU A 95 2.05 -39.03 -4.14
CA GLU A 95 0.68 -39.48 -3.87
C GLU A 95 0.00 -38.61 -2.81
N GLY A 96 -1.31 -38.76 -2.66
CA GLY A 96 -2.17 -37.95 -1.78
C GLY A 96 -3.42 -37.44 -2.50
N LYS A 97 -4.27 -36.69 -1.78
CA LYS A 97 -5.51 -36.11 -2.32
C LYS A 97 -5.72 -34.70 -1.81
N ILE A 98 -6.24 -33.81 -2.66
CA ILE A 98 -6.65 -32.47 -2.23
C ILE A 98 -8.18 -32.46 -2.12
N TYR A 99 -8.67 -32.06 -0.96
CA TYR A 99 -10.09 -31.74 -0.73
C TYR A 99 -10.27 -30.24 -0.64
N PHE A 100 -11.25 -29.68 -1.36
CA PHE A 100 -11.53 -28.25 -1.27
C PHE A 100 -13.02 -27.91 -1.38
N ARG A 101 -13.43 -26.82 -0.72
CA ARG A 101 -14.70 -26.14 -0.99
C ARG A 101 -14.58 -24.63 -0.85
N THR A 102 -15.36 -23.91 -1.65
CA THR A 102 -15.70 -22.50 -1.44
C THR A 102 -17.16 -22.43 -0.98
N THR A 103 -17.48 -21.58 -0.01
CA THR A 103 -18.85 -21.46 0.50
C THR A 103 -19.14 -20.14 1.19
N SER A 104 -20.28 -19.55 0.84
CA SER A 104 -20.96 -18.45 1.54
C SER A 104 -22.24 -18.90 2.27
N SER A 105 -22.63 -20.17 2.10
CA SER A 105 -23.90 -20.74 2.57
C SER A 105 -23.77 -21.67 3.77
N ASP A 106 -22.56 -22.17 4.08
CA ASP A 106 -22.28 -22.94 5.31
C ASP A 106 -22.25 -22.00 6.53
N GLN A 107 -23.44 -21.70 7.03
CA GLN A 107 -23.66 -20.88 8.22
C GLN A 107 -23.01 -21.42 9.51
N ARG A 108 -22.50 -22.65 9.54
CA ARG A 108 -21.73 -23.18 10.68
C ARG A 108 -20.25 -22.83 10.53
N LEU A 109 -19.66 -23.10 9.37
CA LEU A 109 -18.27 -22.74 9.06
C LEU A 109 -18.06 -21.22 9.12
N ILE A 110 -18.95 -20.45 8.48
CA ILE A 110 -18.92 -18.98 8.43
C ILE A 110 -18.91 -18.35 9.83
N ARG A 111 -19.77 -18.84 10.74
CA ARG A 111 -19.81 -18.34 12.13
C ARG A 111 -18.59 -18.80 12.91
N ARG A 112 -18.21 -20.08 12.82
CA ARG A 112 -17.00 -20.61 13.46
C ARG A 112 -15.75 -19.82 13.06
N LEU A 113 -15.60 -19.41 11.80
CA LEU A 113 -14.48 -18.59 11.34
C LEU A 113 -14.54 -17.15 11.84
N THR A 114 -15.72 -16.53 11.82
CA THR A 114 -15.92 -15.18 12.38
C THR A 114 -15.59 -15.15 13.88
N ASP A 115 -16.17 -16.07 14.66
CA ASP A 115 -15.91 -16.22 16.10
C ASP A 115 -14.43 -16.53 16.39
N TYR A 116 -13.73 -17.24 15.49
CA TYR A 116 -12.30 -17.57 15.62
C TYR A 116 -11.41 -16.34 15.39
N ILE A 117 -11.75 -15.52 14.40
CA ILE A 117 -11.00 -14.30 14.06
C ILE A 117 -11.21 -13.23 15.13
N HIS A 118 -12.46 -13.05 15.62
CA HIS A 118 -12.78 -12.15 16.75
C HIS A 118 -12.04 -12.48 18.05
N LYS A 119 -11.69 -13.75 18.28
CA LYS A 119 -10.82 -14.17 19.41
C LYS A 119 -9.34 -13.90 19.19
N THR A 120 -8.91 -13.81 17.92
CA THR A 120 -7.49 -13.81 17.53
C THR A 120 -6.97 -12.40 17.25
N PHE A 121 -7.81 -11.50 16.73
CA PHE A 121 -7.45 -10.11 16.41
C PHE A 121 -8.38 -9.13 17.12
N ALA A 122 -7.83 -8.34 18.04
CA ALA A 122 -8.61 -7.46 18.92
C ALA A 122 -9.34 -6.31 18.19
N ASP A 123 -8.86 -5.94 17.00
CA ASP A 123 -9.42 -4.90 16.13
C ASP A 123 -10.46 -5.44 15.11
N SER A 124 -10.69 -6.76 15.09
CA SER A 124 -11.53 -7.41 14.08
C SER A 124 -13.05 -7.37 14.36
N SER A 125 -13.53 -6.53 15.30
CA SER A 125 -14.93 -6.54 15.77
C SER A 125 -15.98 -6.37 14.65
N GLU A 126 -15.66 -5.59 13.61
CA GLU A 126 -16.53 -5.34 12.47
C GLU A 126 -16.44 -6.41 11.35
N PHE A 127 -15.45 -7.31 11.42
CA PHE A 127 -15.29 -8.38 10.43
C PHE A 127 -16.42 -9.41 10.55
N SER A 128 -16.93 -9.89 9.42
CA SER A 128 -17.79 -11.08 9.39
C SER A 128 -17.59 -11.87 8.10
N THR A 129 -17.23 -13.14 8.23
CA THR A 129 -16.89 -13.99 7.07
C THR A 129 -18.09 -14.05 6.12
N LEU A 130 -17.93 -13.62 4.86
CA LEU A 130 -18.96 -13.72 3.83
C LEU A 130 -18.70 -14.89 2.88
N GLN A 131 -17.43 -15.25 2.65
CA GLN A 131 -17.04 -16.50 2.00
C GLN A 131 -15.84 -17.15 2.68
N ALA A 132 -15.93 -18.45 2.87
CA ALA A 132 -14.84 -19.31 3.31
C ALA A 132 -14.33 -20.15 2.13
N MET A 133 -13.03 -20.36 2.06
CA MET A 133 -12.39 -21.37 1.21
C MET A 133 -11.59 -22.32 2.09
N VAL A 134 -11.91 -23.62 2.06
CA VAL A 134 -11.15 -24.67 2.76
C VAL A 134 -10.38 -25.44 1.70
N VAL A 135 -9.08 -25.65 1.92
CA VAL A 135 -8.21 -26.52 1.11
C VAL A 135 -7.43 -27.43 2.05
N THR A 136 -7.59 -28.75 1.90
CA THR A 136 -6.92 -29.76 2.72
C THR A 136 -6.12 -30.69 1.83
N TRP A 137 -4.81 -30.73 2.00
CA TRP A 137 -3.93 -31.71 1.39
C TRP A 137 -3.85 -32.90 2.35
N HIS A 138 -4.42 -34.02 1.93
CA HIS A 138 -4.69 -35.19 2.76
C HIS A 138 -3.88 -36.39 2.27
N GLU A 139 -3.22 -37.06 3.21
CA GLU A 139 -2.33 -38.19 2.97
C GLU A 139 -1.22 -37.95 1.92
N MET A 140 -0.63 -36.74 1.92
CA MET A 140 0.42 -36.37 0.96
C MET A 140 1.73 -37.10 1.23
N GLN A 141 2.29 -37.71 0.19
CA GLN A 141 3.50 -38.50 0.25
C GLN A 141 4.61 -37.83 -0.56
N ASN A 142 5.85 -37.86 -0.06
CA ASN A 142 7.02 -37.34 -0.76
C ASN A 142 7.51 -38.33 -1.84
N LYS A 143 8.53 -37.94 -2.61
CA LYS A 143 9.10 -38.80 -3.67
C LYS A 143 9.85 -40.02 -3.14
N GLU A 144 10.32 -39.93 -1.90
CA GLU A 144 11.04 -40.95 -1.15
C GLU A 144 10.12 -42.03 -0.56
N LEU A 145 8.80 -41.78 -0.54
CA LEU A 145 7.74 -42.66 -0.02
C LEU A 145 7.77 -42.88 1.51
N ASP A 146 8.15 -41.84 2.24
CA ASP A 146 8.01 -41.75 3.70
C ASP A 146 6.52 -41.73 4.13
N ASP A 147 6.27 -41.65 5.45
CA ASP A 147 4.92 -41.53 6.02
C ASP A 147 4.14 -40.32 5.46
N LYS A 148 2.82 -40.33 5.66
CA LYS A 148 1.90 -39.40 4.98
C LYS A 148 1.65 -38.10 5.77
N ALA A 149 1.93 -36.96 5.14
CA ALA A 149 1.62 -35.64 5.66
C ALA A 149 0.13 -35.29 5.50
N THR A 150 -0.42 -34.44 6.36
CA THR A 150 -1.77 -33.87 6.19
C THR A 150 -1.84 -32.48 6.80
N PHE A 151 -2.30 -31.51 6.01
CA PHE A 151 -2.30 -30.08 6.36
C PHE A 151 -3.43 -29.34 5.63
N GLN A 152 -3.83 -28.20 6.18
CA GLN A 152 -4.99 -27.43 5.75
C GLN A 152 -4.70 -25.94 5.71
N LEU A 153 -5.27 -25.26 4.71
CA LEU A 153 -5.42 -23.81 4.65
C LEU A 153 -6.91 -23.50 4.60
N VAL A 154 -7.35 -22.57 5.46
CA VAL A 154 -8.68 -21.96 5.36
C VAL A 154 -8.51 -20.46 5.15
N LEU A 155 -9.10 -19.94 4.09
CA LEU A 155 -9.24 -18.49 3.89
C LEU A 155 -10.65 -18.08 4.34
N ALA A 156 -10.72 -17.01 5.14
CA ALA A 156 -11.95 -16.38 5.56
C ALA A 156 -11.95 -14.93 5.09
N SER A 157 -12.87 -14.58 4.19
CA SER A 157 -13.00 -13.23 3.63
C SER A 157 -14.40 -12.67 3.81
N ASP A 158 -14.49 -11.38 4.13
CA ASP A 158 -15.70 -10.55 3.99
C ASP A 158 -15.73 -9.80 2.63
N GLY A 159 -14.83 -10.19 1.71
CA GLY A 159 -14.59 -9.55 0.41
C GLY A 159 -13.53 -8.46 0.45
N MET A 160 -12.98 -8.17 1.64
CA MET A 160 -12.41 -6.86 1.96
C MET A 160 -11.16 -6.96 2.85
N THR A 161 -11.27 -7.69 3.95
CA THR A 161 -10.20 -8.22 4.76
C THR A 161 -10.20 -9.73 4.58
N THR A 162 -9.03 -10.35 4.46
CA THR A 162 -8.92 -11.81 4.41
C THR A 162 -7.92 -12.30 5.44
N TYR A 163 -8.32 -13.34 6.16
CA TYR A 163 -7.49 -14.05 7.12
C TYR A 163 -7.17 -15.44 6.57
N ALA A 164 -5.91 -15.84 6.68
CA ALA A 164 -5.46 -17.20 6.42
C ALA A 164 -5.31 -17.94 7.74
N VAL A 165 -5.91 -19.12 7.86
CA VAL A 165 -5.73 -20.08 8.96
C VAL A 165 -5.03 -21.31 8.39
N ILE A 166 -3.77 -21.50 8.77
CA ILE A 166 -2.94 -22.66 8.43
C ILE A 166 -2.93 -23.63 9.61
N GLN A 167 -3.19 -24.91 9.34
CA GLN A 167 -3.22 -25.97 10.33
C GLN A 167 -2.51 -27.24 9.83
N PHE A 168 -1.82 -27.93 10.73
CA PHE A 168 -1.04 -29.12 10.46
C PHE A 168 -1.54 -30.27 11.33
N LEU A 169 -1.84 -31.42 10.72
CA LEU A 169 -2.26 -32.63 11.45
C LEU A 169 -1.10 -33.62 11.61
N ALA A 170 -0.28 -33.77 10.57
CA ALA A 170 0.93 -34.59 10.57
C ALA A 170 1.91 -34.06 9.51
N LEU A 171 3.19 -33.94 9.86
CA LEU A 171 4.29 -33.59 8.96
C LEU A 171 5.48 -34.55 9.23
N PRO A 172 5.45 -35.80 8.74
CA PRO A 172 6.44 -36.81 9.11
C PRO A 172 7.78 -36.71 8.34
N TRP A 173 7.78 -36.09 7.16
CA TRP A 173 8.98 -35.80 6.35
C TRP A 173 9.21 -34.29 6.26
N SER A 174 10.46 -33.88 6.02
CA SER A 174 10.84 -32.48 5.75
C SER A 174 11.45 -32.25 4.37
N VAL A 175 11.78 -33.31 3.62
CA VAL A 175 12.36 -33.29 2.27
C VAL A 175 11.46 -34.05 1.31
N SER A 176 11.40 -33.58 0.05
CA SER A 176 10.91 -34.39 -1.08
C SER A 176 11.72 -34.14 -2.34
N GLY A 177 12.31 -35.19 -2.91
CA GLY A 177 13.15 -35.13 -4.11
C GLY A 177 14.37 -34.22 -3.95
N GLY A 178 14.96 -34.17 -2.75
CA GLY A 178 16.08 -33.28 -2.42
C GLY A 178 15.72 -31.81 -2.17
N ILE A 179 14.44 -31.45 -2.12
CA ILE A 179 13.95 -30.09 -1.77
C ILE A 179 13.30 -30.12 -0.38
N TYR A 180 13.75 -29.25 0.53
CA TYR A 180 13.07 -29.06 1.82
C TYR A 180 11.71 -28.38 1.63
N ALA A 181 10.70 -28.81 2.38
CA ALA A 181 9.37 -28.19 2.32
C ALA A 181 9.41 -26.74 2.84
N GLN A 182 8.66 -25.85 2.18
CA GLN A 182 8.58 -24.43 2.52
C GLN A 182 7.19 -24.05 3.05
N SER A 183 7.10 -23.07 3.94
CA SER A 183 5.84 -22.58 4.50
C SER A 183 5.91 -21.07 4.68
N GLY A 184 4.85 -20.35 4.35
CA GLY A 184 4.79 -18.89 4.39
C GLY A 184 4.27 -18.28 3.08
N PHE A 185 4.83 -17.13 2.71
CA PHE A 185 4.19 -16.16 1.82
C PHE A 185 5.15 -15.68 0.73
N SER A 186 4.68 -15.53 -0.50
CA SER A 186 5.39 -14.87 -1.61
C SER A 186 4.52 -13.77 -2.22
N LEU A 187 5.14 -12.70 -2.70
CA LEU A 187 4.49 -11.53 -3.27
C LEU A 187 4.93 -11.34 -4.73
N ALA A 188 4.05 -10.76 -5.55
CA ALA A 188 4.34 -10.46 -6.96
C ALA A 188 5.46 -9.41 -7.17
N ASP A 189 5.89 -8.70 -6.12
CA ASP A 189 7.02 -7.77 -6.13
C ASP A 189 8.37 -8.43 -5.77
N GLY A 190 8.38 -9.74 -5.49
CA GLY A 190 9.57 -10.52 -5.11
C GLY A 190 9.90 -10.52 -3.62
N ARG A 191 9.12 -9.82 -2.77
CA ARG A 191 9.18 -10.03 -1.32
C ARG A 191 8.60 -11.40 -0.96
N HIS A 192 9.05 -11.95 0.17
CA HIS A 192 8.52 -13.16 0.76
C HIS A 192 8.59 -13.07 2.29
N ARG A 193 7.74 -13.81 3.00
CA ARG A 193 7.77 -13.97 4.46
C ARG A 193 7.67 -15.45 4.78
N SER A 194 8.77 -16.07 5.20
CA SER A 194 8.81 -17.47 5.61
C SER A 194 8.23 -17.67 7.01
N ASN A 195 7.59 -18.81 7.25
CA ASN A 195 7.30 -19.32 8.59
C ASN A 195 8.58 -19.88 9.23
N ILE A 196 8.56 -20.03 10.56
CA ILE A 196 9.65 -20.67 11.32
C ILE A 196 9.99 -22.07 10.76
N ASN A 197 11.28 -22.39 10.69
CA ASN A 197 11.85 -23.62 10.11
C ASN A 197 11.52 -23.89 8.63
N SER A 198 10.86 -22.98 7.90
CA SER A 198 10.57 -23.15 6.47
C SER A 198 11.84 -23.34 5.63
N GLY A 199 11.88 -24.40 4.83
CA GLY A 199 13.03 -24.71 3.97
C GLY A 199 14.18 -25.43 4.67
N THR A 200 14.00 -25.88 5.93
CA THR A 200 15.02 -26.59 6.72
C THR A 200 14.59 -28.03 7.09
N PRO A 201 15.48 -28.88 7.65
CA PRO A 201 15.12 -30.21 8.15
C PRO A 201 14.03 -30.23 9.22
N ASP A 202 13.76 -29.09 9.85
CA ASP A 202 12.90 -28.94 11.03
C ASP A 202 11.54 -28.28 10.70
N VAL A 203 11.23 -28.07 9.42
CA VAL A 203 9.90 -27.63 8.96
C VAL A 203 8.76 -28.55 9.42
N LYS A 204 9.08 -29.82 9.68
CA LYS A 204 8.20 -30.83 10.32
C LYS A 204 7.64 -30.36 11.67
N ASP A 205 8.39 -29.56 12.42
CA ASP A 205 8.04 -29.14 13.78
C ASP A 205 6.88 -28.13 13.80
N LEU A 206 6.50 -27.57 12.65
CA LEU A 206 5.30 -26.74 12.47
C LEU A 206 4.02 -27.42 12.98
N VAL A 207 3.97 -28.75 13.06
CA VAL A 207 2.85 -29.52 13.65
C VAL A 207 2.67 -29.31 15.17
N GLY A 208 3.72 -28.84 15.87
CA GLY A 208 3.69 -28.50 17.30
C GLY A 208 3.77 -27.00 17.59
N LEU A 209 3.80 -26.17 16.55
CA LEU A 209 3.96 -24.71 16.64
C LEU A 209 2.68 -23.98 16.21
N SER A 210 2.55 -22.73 16.63
CA SER A 210 1.35 -21.92 16.47
C SER A 210 1.67 -20.44 16.67
N ASN A 211 0.85 -19.53 16.13
CA ASN A 211 0.83 -18.13 16.53
C ASN A 211 -0.44 -17.73 17.32
N ASN A 212 -1.35 -18.67 17.53
CA ASN A 212 -2.64 -18.47 18.19
C ASN A 212 -2.75 -19.38 19.44
N PRO A 213 -3.28 -18.90 20.59
CA PRO A 213 -3.64 -19.76 21.72
C PRO A 213 -4.54 -20.97 21.37
N GLU A 214 -5.31 -20.88 20.28
CA GLU A 214 -6.15 -21.97 19.73
C GLU A 214 -5.38 -22.90 18.75
N GLY A 215 -4.04 -22.90 18.78
CA GLY A 215 -3.18 -23.95 18.21
C GLY A 215 -2.91 -23.91 16.69
N SER A 216 -3.31 -22.85 15.98
CA SER A 216 -3.08 -22.70 14.53
C SER A 216 -2.16 -21.53 14.17
N PHE A 217 -1.75 -21.45 12.90
CA PHE A 217 -1.12 -20.27 12.34
C PHE A 217 -2.17 -19.39 11.65
N VAL A 218 -2.58 -18.29 12.26
CA VAL A 218 -3.52 -17.31 11.70
C VAL A 218 -2.79 -16.03 11.32
N PHE A 219 -3.09 -15.50 10.14
CA PHE A 219 -2.54 -14.22 9.68
C PHE A 219 -3.62 -13.36 9.04
N ARG A 220 -3.58 -12.05 9.25
CA ARG A 220 -4.28 -11.10 8.38
C ARG A 220 -3.43 -10.93 7.13
N ILE A 221 -3.91 -11.46 6.00
CA ILE A 221 -3.17 -11.50 4.72
C ILE A 221 -3.51 -10.33 3.80
N SER A 222 -4.49 -9.51 4.16
CA SER A 222 -4.92 -8.30 3.47
C SER A 222 -4.37 -7.04 4.16
N GLY A 223 -3.60 -6.23 3.44
CA GLY A 223 -2.92 -5.04 3.98
C GLY A 223 -1.62 -4.71 3.24
N ALA A 224 -0.90 -3.69 3.69
CA ALA A 224 0.45 -3.37 3.17
C ALA A 224 1.53 -4.38 3.61
N THR A 225 1.22 -5.15 4.65
CA THR A 225 2.02 -6.20 5.29
C THR A 225 1.11 -7.37 5.66
N ILE A 226 1.67 -8.58 5.80
CA ILE A 226 0.99 -9.74 6.40
C ILE A 226 1.27 -9.72 7.89
N GLU A 227 0.23 -9.74 8.71
CA GLU A 227 0.30 -9.47 10.15
C GLU A 227 0.08 -10.75 10.97
N ASP A 228 0.93 -10.99 11.97
CA ASP A 228 0.83 -12.07 12.95
C ASP A 228 0.18 -11.55 14.26
N PRO A 229 -0.80 -12.24 14.85
CA PRO A 229 -1.53 -11.77 16.03
C PRO A 229 -0.69 -11.70 17.32
N ARG A 230 0.56 -12.17 17.31
CA ARG A 230 1.52 -12.00 18.43
C ARG A 230 2.38 -10.73 18.29
N GLU A 231 2.43 -10.13 17.10
CA GLU A 231 3.27 -8.97 16.82
C GLU A 231 2.62 -7.71 17.40
N ASN A 232 2.79 -7.52 18.71
CA ASN A 232 2.50 -6.25 19.38
C ASN A 232 3.23 -5.13 18.62
N VAL A 233 2.48 -4.15 18.12
CA VAL A 233 3.04 -3.02 17.37
C VAL A 233 3.93 -2.12 18.25
N ASP A 234 3.80 -2.27 19.57
CA ASP A 234 4.50 -1.48 20.60
C ASP A 234 5.97 -1.88 20.84
N ASP A 235 6.49 -2.95 20.21
CA ASP A 235 7.83 -3.51 20.50
C ASP A 235 8.72 -3.62 19.22
N TYR A 236 8.69 -2.57 18.39
CA TYR A 236 9.51 -2.45 17.17
C TYR A 236 10.59 -1.34 17.29
N ASP A 237 11.58 -1.56 18.14
CA ASP A 237 12.87 -0.85 18.03
C ASP A 237 13.75 -1.46 16.89
N TYR A 238 14.81 -0.76 16.51
CA TYR A 238 15.56 -0.96 15.26
C TYR A 238 16.43 -2.24 15.21
N THR A 239 15.82 -3.41 14.97
CA THR A 239 16.56 -4.63 14.57
C THR A 239 15.90 -5.43 13.44
N ASN A 240 15.75 -4.84 12.24
CA ASN A 240 15.61 -5.64 11.01
C ASN A 240 16.11 -4.91 9.75
N TYR A 241 17.44 -4.77 9.63
CA TYR A 241 18.13 -4.48 8.37
C TYR A 241 19.36 -5.38 8.27
N ASP A 242 19.23 -6.42 7.44
CA ASP A 242 20.21 -7.47 7.11
C ASP A 242 20.72 -8.38 8.25
N GLN A 243 20.94 -9.65 7.87
CA GLN A 243 21.49 -10.75 8.67
C GLN A 243 20.60 -11.20 9.85
N THR A 244 20.18 -12.47 9.88
CA THR A 244 21.08 -13.62 9.95
C THR A 244 20.78 -14.75 8.96
N ASP A 245 21.57 -14.83 7.89
CA ASP A 245 21.86 -16.11 7.24
C ASP A 245 22.76 -16.94 8.17
N TYR A 246 22.15 -17.70 9.10
CA TYR A 246 22.87 -18.63 9.97
C TYR A 246 22.94 -20.05 9.36
N ASP A 247 23.52 -20.14 8.15
CA ASP A 247 24.05 -21.40 7.61
C ASP A 247 25.59 -21.32 7.60
N GLY A 248 26.20 -21.95 8.60
CA GLY A 248 27.64 -21.92 8.78
C GLY A 248 28.35 -23.08 8.11
N ASP A 249 28.88 -22.88 6.90
CA ASP A 249 30.21 -23.41 6.57
C ASP A 249 30.99 -22.61 5.50
N ASP A 250 32.32 -22.71 5.60
CA ASP A 250 33.38 -22.35 4.64
C ASP A 250 33.18 -21.14 3.69
N ARG A 251 33.43 -19.93 4.20
CA ARG A 251 33.97 -18.82 3.38
C ARG A 251 35.29 -18.30 3.95
N LYS A 252 36.40 -18.94 3.53
CA LYS A 252 37.75 -18.40 3.78
C LYS A 252 37.88 -16.99 3.17
N PRO A 253 38.51 -16.03 3.88
CA PRO A 253 38.79 -14.71 3.30
C PRO A 253 39.75 -14.81 2.11
N PRO A 254 39.80 -13.80 1.23
CA PRO A 254 40.74 -13.77 0.11
C PRO A 254 42.20 -13.93 0.57
N ALA A 255 43.01 -14.58 -0.27
CA ALA A 255 44.46 -14.58 -0.08
C ALA A 255 45.01 -13.13 -0.12
N ASP A 256 46.07 -12.89 0.64
CA ASP A 256 46.75 -11.58 0.80
C ASP A 256 45.95 -10.48 1.53
N CYS A 257 45.02 -10.83 2.42
CA CYS A 257 44.58 -9.89 3.48
C CYS A 257 45.71 -9.65 4.51
N PRO A 258 45.92 -8.39 4.98
CA PRO A 258 46.88 -8.11 6.05
C PRO A 258 46.48 -8.78 7.37
N VAL A 259 47.46 -9.33 8.10
CA VAL A 259 47.22 -9.97 9.40
C VAL A 259 46.66 -8.97 10.42
N ASP A 260 45.55 -9.32 11.05
CA ASP A 260 44.98 -8.58 12.18
C ASP A 260 45.75 -8.94 13.47
N PRO A 261 46.31 -7.97 14.21
CA PRO A 261 46.97 -8.23 15.50
C PRO A 261 46.04 -8.80 16.59
N TYR A 262 44.71 -8.69 16.45
CA TYR A 262 43.72 -9.21 17.40
C TYR A 262 43.06 -10.52 16.93
N GLY A 263 43.30 -10.96 15.69
CA GLY A 263 42.64 -12.13 15.11
C GLY A 263 41.11 -12.03 15.11
N ASP A 264 40.42 -13.15 15.31
CA ASP A 264 38.95 -13.24 15.24
C ASP A 264 38.20 -12.58 16.41
N ARG A 265 38.87 -11.76 17.25
CA ARG A 265 38.31 -11.16 18.47
C ARG A 265 38.79 -9.73 18.70
N CYS A 266 38.12 -8.79 18.04
CA CYS A 266 38.31 -7.36 18.28
C CYS A 266 37.89 -6.97 19.72
N PRO A 267 38.71 -6.26 20.52
CA PRO A 267 38.36 -5.88 21.89
C PRO A 267 37.24 -4.84 22.00
N GLU A 268 36.57 -4.79 23.15
CA GLU A 268 35.61 -3.72 23.46
C GLU A 268 36.28 -2.34 23.41
N GLY A 269 35.60 -1.37 22.77
CA GLY A 269 36.15 -0.04 22.50
C GLY A 269 36.96 0.08 21.19
N CYS A 270 37.17 -1.03 20.47
CA CYS A 270 37.80 -1.05 19.15
C CYS A 270 36.75 -1.27 18.04
N ASN A 271 37.02 -0.75 16.84
CA ASN A 271 36.13 -0.88 15.68
C ASN A 271 36.75 -1.77 14.61
N ILE A 272 35.95 -2.66 14.00
CA ILE A 272 36.39 -3.41 12.82
C ILE A 272 36.18 -2.54 11.58
N LEU A 273 37.24 -2.31 10.82
CA LEU A 273 37.22 -1.61 9.54
C LEU A 273 37.46 -2.63 8.41
N THR A 274 36.57 -2.65 7.42
CA THR A 274 36.67 -3.52 6.24
C THR A 274 37.02 -2.69 5.01
N ASP A 275 38.03 -3.11 4.25
CA ASP A 275 38.41 -2.42 3.01
C ASP A 275 37.57 -2.87 1.79
N GLU A 276 37.73 -2.18 0.66
CA GLU A 276 37.00 -2.48 -0.60
C GLU A 276 37.25 -3.90 -1.14
N ARG A 277 38.29 -4.59 -0.65
CA ARG A 277 38.64 -5.98 -1.00
C ARG A 277 38.03 -6.99 -0.02
N HIS A 278 37.19 -6.54 0.91
CA HIS A 278 36.57 -7.31 1.99
C HIS A 278 37.57 -7.87 3.01
N CYS A 279 38.77 -7.27 3.13
CA CYS A 279 39.68 -7.57 4.23
C CYS A 279 39.28 -6.73 5.46
N SER A 280 38.77 -7.39 6.49
CA SER A 280 38.42 -6.79 7.78
C SER A 280 39.62 -6.74 8.72
N ARG A 281 39.76 -5.64 9.48
CA ARG A 281 40.74 -5.50 10.56
C ARG A 281 40.23 -4.64 11.71
N CYS A 282 40.44 -5.10 12.93
CA CYS A 282 40.23 -4.38 14.18
C CYS A 282 41.20 -3.20 14.34
N VAL A 283 40.66 -2.03 14.70
CA VAL A 283 41.39 -0.79 14.96
C VAL A 283 40.84 -0.14 16.24
N CYS A 284 41.71 -0.04 17.24
CA CYS A 284 41.44 0.64 18.51
C CYS A 284 41.86 2.11 18.42
N ALA A 285 41.18 2.99 19.15
CA ALA A 285 41.74 4.31 19.47
C ALA A 285 42.79 4.14 20.58
N GLU A 286 43.99 4.71 20.39
CA GLU A 286 45.04 4.64 21.43
C GLU A 286 44.65 5.47 22.67
N PRO A 287 44.77 4.93 23.89
CA PRO A 287 44.60 5.72 25.11
C PRO A 287 45.69 6.78 25.24
N ASN A 288 45.30 8.02 25.55
CA ASN A 288 46.27 9.07 25.87
C ASN A 288 46.87 8.80 27.28
N PRO A 289 48.22 8.74 27.42
CA PRO A 289 48.84 8.10 28.58
C PRO A 289 49.03 9.02 29.80
N GLU A 290 47.98 9.15 30.62
CA GLU A 290 48.08 9.73 31.99
C GLU A 290 47.41 8.83 33.04
N ASP A 291 48.00 7.65 33.28
CA ASP A 291 48.18 7.07 34.64
C ASP A 291 49.14 5.87 34.57
N GLY A 292 50.22 5.91 35.34
CA GLY A 292 51.20 4.81 35.49
C GLY A 292 51.21 4.24 36.92
N ALA A 293 51.95 3.19 37.27
CA ALA A 293 52.94 2.41 36.51
C ALA A 293 53.10 1.01 37.15
N GLU A 294 54.27 0.36 37.00
CA GLU A 294 54.63 -1.01 37.45
C GLU A 294 54.03 -2.12 36.54
N ASP A 295 54.74 -2.71 35.55
CA ASP A 295 56.13 -3.23 35.42
C ASP A 295 56.35 -4.54 36.21
N ASN A 296 56.96 -5.63 35.70
CA ASN A 296 57.81 -5.83 34.51
C ASN A 296 57.77 -7.29 33.97
N GLN A 297 58.28 -7.50 32.74
CA GLN A 297 58.85 -8.70 32.05
C GLN A 297 58.14 -9.03 30.72
N LEU A 298 58.65 -8.61 29.55
CA LEU A 298 59.77 -9.17 28.73
C LEU A 298 59.54 -10.62 28.24
N SER A 299 59.81 -11.00 26.98
CA SER A 299 60.38 -10.30 25.79
C SER A 299 59.82 -10.95 24.47
N ASP A 300 60.18 -10.65 23.21
CA ASP A 300 61.39 -10.01 22.64
C ASP A 300 61.29 -9.51 21.17
N TYR A 301 62.28 -8.69 20.78
CA TYR A 301 62.78 -8.29 19.44
C TYR A 301 61.97 -7.50 18.39
N THR A 302 62.70 -6.57 17.77
CA THR A 302 62.26 -5.46 16.90
C THR A 302 62.54 -5.63 15.39
N VAL A 303 61.58 -5.16 14.58
CA VAL A 303 61.69 -4.14 13.51
C VAL A 303 63.05 -3.90 12.81
N HIS A 304 63.03 -3.81 11.48
CA HIS A 304 63.78 -2.78 10.73
C HIS A 304 63.11 -2.40 9.38
N GLU A 305 63.29 -1.15 8.95
CA GLU A 305 62.59 -0.51 7.82
C GLU A 305 63.42 -0.47 6.52
N LYS A 306 62.76 -0.29 5.35
CA LYS A 306 62.85 0.99 4.56
C LYS A 306 62.01 1.06 3.28
N LEU A 307 61.63 2.30 2.97
CA LEU A 307 60.98 2.85 1.76
C LEU A 307 61.97 3.84 1.07
N PRO A 308 61.65 4.55 -0.04
CA PRO A 308 60.61 4.38 -1.08
C PRO A 308 61.17 4.45 -2.54
N GLN A 309 60.30 4.37 -3.58
CA GLN A 309 60.07 5.43 -4.62
C GLN A 309 59.26 4.95 -5.86
N ARG A 310 58.68 5.91 -6.60
CA ARG A 310 58.01 5.84 -7.93
C ARG A 310 58.73 6.87 -8.87
N PRO A 311 58.36 7.16 -10.14
CA PRO A 311 57.23 6.70 -10.99
C PRO A 311 57.59 6.42 -12.50
N HIS A 312 56.54 6.23 -13.33
CA HIS A 312 56.40 6.53 -14.78
C HIS A 312 56.13 5.36 -15.77
N ALA A 313 55.45 5.74 -16.86
CA ALA A 313 55.11 5.05 -18.11
C ALA A 313 55.34 6.07 -19.27
N PRO A 314 55.20 5.79 -20.59
CA PRO A 314 54.55 4.63 -21.23
C PRO A 314 55.21 4.08 -22.55
N SER A 315 54.45 3.23 -23.27
CA SER A 315 54.36 3.06 -24.75
C SER A 315 55.31 2.13 -25.56
N VAL A 316 54.69 1.21 -26.34
CA VAL A 316 54.86 0.87 -27.80
C VAL A 316 56.28 0.43 -28.28
N ASP A 317 56.55 -0.67 -29.03
CA ASP A 317 55.90 -1.23 -30.26
C ASP A 317 56.25 -2.74 -30.53
N ARG A 318 55.94 -3.24 -31.75
CA ARG A 318 55.99 -4.61 -32.29
C ARG A 318 57.36 -5.14 -32.78
N ARG A 319 57.57 -6.47 -32.69
CA ARG A 319 57.77 -7.45 -33.82
C ARG A 319 57.82 -8.89 -33.27
N THR A 320 57.00 -9.87 -33.68
CA THR A 320 56.84 -10.63 -34.97
C THR A 320 57.82 -11.81 -35.11
N GLN A 321 57.33 -12.93 -35.71
CA GLN A 321 58.03 -14.17 -36.15
C GLN A 321 58.26 -15.29 -35.11
N ASP A 322 58.09 -16.59 -35.42
CA ASP A 322 57.38 -17.25 -36.54
C ASP A 322 57.15 -18.77 -36.26
N SER A 323 56.56 -19.47 -37.25
CA SER A 323 56.59 -20.91 -37.58
C SER A 323 55.33 -21.75 -37.31
N THR A 324 55.05 -22.64 -38.27
CA THR A 324 53.80 -23.38 -38.48
C THR A 324 54.09 -24.80 -38.98
N SER A 325 53.22 -25.79 -38.69
CA SER A 325 53.03 -26.98 -39.54
C SER A 325 51.81 -27.84 -39.17
N GLU A 326 50.84 -27.87 -40.09
CA GLU A 326 50.02 -29.06 -40.43
C GLU A 326 50.76 -29.86 -41.54
N PRO A 327 50.31 -31.02 -42.11
CA PRO A 327 48.92 -31.52 -42.23
C PRO A 327 48.71 -33.06 -42.20
N GLN A 328 47.53 -33.51 -42.64
CA GLN A 328 47.17 -34.84 -43.22
C GLN A 328 47.07 -36.03 -42.23
N ARG A 329 46.29 -37.09 -42.47
CA ARG A 329 45.06 -37.46 -43.25
C ARG A 329 45.15 -38.98 -43.48
N GLU A 330 44.12 -39.75 -43.16
CA GLU A 330 43.84 -41.04 -43.84
C GLU A 330 42.38 -41.48 -43.58
N ALA A 331 41.79 -42.32 -44.45
CA ALA A 331 40.37 -42.69 -44.40
C ALA A 331 40.03 -43.92 -45.25
N GLU A 332 39.16 -44.80 -44.74
CA GLU A 332 38.46 -45.93 -45.43
C GLU A 332 37.32 -46.42 -44.49
N GLY A 333 36.19 -47.02 -44.90
CA GLY A 333 35.59 -47.12 -46.24
C GLY A 333 34.53 -48.25 -46.38
N THR A 334 33.27 -47.90 -46.76
CA THR A 334 32.26 -48.77 -47.48
C THR A 334 31.77 -50.10 -46.83
N ASP A 335 30.59 -50.70 -47.11
CA ASP A 335 29.40 -50.35 -47.92
C ASP A 335 28.12 -51.16 -47.48
N LYS A 336 26.96 -50.83 -48.08
CA LYS A 336 25.77 -51.65 -48.43
C LYS A 336 24.37 -51.17 -47.97
N LYS A 337 23.41 -51.34 -48.90
CA LYS A 337 21.96 -51.04 -48.94
C LYS A 337 21.29 -52.17 -49.78
N PRO A 338 19.98 -52.18 -50.16
CA PRO A 338 18.82 -51.34 -49.80
C PRO A 338 17.66 -52.19 -49.17
N ASN A 339 16.45 -51.69 -48.84
CA ASN A 339 15.35 -51.39 -49.79
C ASN A 339 14.10 -50.75 -49.11
N GLU A 340 13.38 -49.89 -49.84
CA GLU A 340 11.91 -49.59 -49.88
C GLU A 340 11.05 -49.46 -48.58
N LEU A 341 10.01 -48.60 -48.46
CA LEU A 341 9.21 -47.84 -49.45
C LEU A 341 8.58 -46.54 -48.85
N GLU A 342 8.68 -45.44 -49.60
CA GLU A 342 7.80 -44.24 -49.77
C GLU A 342 6.99 -43.50 -48.63
N ARG A 343 6.98 -42.16 -48.81
CA ARG A 343 5.95 -41.12 -48.46
C ARG A 343 5.79 -40.61 -47.01
N GLU A 344 5.43 -39.34 -46.77
CA GLU A 344 5.69 -38.04 -47.46
C GLU A 344 5.09 -36.86 -46.63
N HIS A 345 5.90 -35.93 -46.13
CA HIS A 345 5.75 -34.47 -46.37
C HIS A 345 6.85 -33.64 -45.70
N GLU A 346 7.16 -32.52 -46.34
CA GLU A 346 8.40 -31.74 -46.24
C GLU A 346 8.59 -30.94 -44.92
N ARG A 347 9.86 -30.59 -44.66
CA ARG A 347 10.28 -29.50 -43.77
C ARG A 347 11.32 -28.64 -44.49
N GLU A 348 11.46 -27.40 -44.01
CA GLU A 348 12.63 -26.52 -44.21
C GLU A 348 12.84 -25.99 -45.65
N PRO A 349 13.60 -24.89 -45.88
CA PRO A 349 14.67 -24.37 -45.02
C PRO A 349 14.64 -22.86 -44.68
N ALA A 350 15.53 -22.49 -43.75
CA ALA A 350 16.07 -21.14 -43.56
C ALA A 350 17.47 -21.05 -44.24
N PRO A 351 18.30 -20.00 -44.10
CA PRO A 351 18.09 -18.66 -43.51
C PRO A 351 18.59 -17.51 -44.43
N GLN A 352 18.48 -16.25 -43.98
CA GLN A 352 19.58 -15.27 -44.02
C GLN A 352 19.27 -13.98 -43.23
N HIS A 353 20.33 -13.27 -42.81
CA HIS A 353 20.22 -12.06 -41.98
C HIS A 353 19.95 -10.78 -42.78
N ALA A 354 19.14 -9.90 -42.22
CA ALA A 354 19.28 -8.45 -42.34
C ALA A 354 19.20 -7.84 -40.92
N GLN A 355 19.95 -6.78 -40.65
CA GLN A 355 19.90 -6.04 -39.38
C GLN A 355 19.03 -4.79 -39.56
N GLU A 356 17.89 -4.69 -38.86
CA GLU A 356 17.16 -3.42 -38.73
C GLU A 356 16.63 -3.20 -37.30
N GLY A 357 16.83 -1.96 -36.83
CA GLY A 357 16.02 -1.23 -35.84
C GLY A 357 15.43 -1.97 -34.64
N GLU A 358 16.12 -1.90 -33.50
CA GLU A 358 15.42 -1.98 -32.20
C GLU A 358 14.55 -0.73 -32.01
N GLN A 359 13.25 -0.84 -32.29
CA GLN A 359 12.30 0.26 -32.06
C GLN A 359 10.95 -0.24 -31.51
N ARG A 360 10.91 -0.47 -30.19
CA ARG A 360 9.66 -0.75 -29.46
C ARG A 360 8.72 0.46 -29.50
N THR A 361 7.65 0.36 -30.29
CA THR A 361 6.46 1.24 -30.17
C THR A 361 5.23 0.41 -29.84
N ASN A 362 5.05 0.09 -28.55
CA ASN A 362 3.82 -0.52 -28.05
C ASN A 362 2.68 0.52 -28.13
N VAL A 363 1.90 0.49 -29.21
CA VAL A 363 0.73 1.37 -29.39
C VAL A 363 -0.44 0.84 -28.57
N VAL A 364 -0.54 1.31 -27.31
CA VAL A 364 -1.61 0.90 -26.38
C VAL A 364 -2.90 1.66 -26.71
N ASN A 365 -3.77 1.02 -27.47
CA ASN A 365 -5.12 1.48 -27.76
C ASN A 365 -6.17 0.83 -26.84
N CYS A 366 -7.38 1.40 -26.78
CA CYS A 366 -8.48 0.92 -25.94
C CYS A 366 -8.83 -0.56 -26.10
N ALA A 367 -8.67 -1.17 -27.29
CA ALA A 367 -8.93 -2.59 -27.49
C ALA A 367 -7.78 -3.47 -26.99
N SER A 368 -6.53 -3.01 -27.13
CA SER A 368 -5.34 -3.70 -26.59
C SER A 368 -5.13 -3.52 -25.08
N ALA A 369 -5.78 -2.53 -24.46
CA ALA A 369 -5.65 -2.24 -23.03
C ALA A 369 -6.52 -3.15 -22.13
N GLY A 370 -7.47 -3.89 -22.72
CA GLY A 370 -8.42 -4.72 -21.99
C GLY A 370 -9.60 -3.94 -21.40
N GLN A 371 -10.57 -4.66 -20.82
CA GLN A 371 -11.77 -4.05 -20.23
C GLN A 371 -11.48 -3.35 -18.88
N GLU A 372 -10.39 -3.71 -18.22
CA GLU A 372 -9.97 -3.20 -16.90
C GLU A 372 -9.15 -1.89 -16.98
N ALA A 373 -8.90 -1.38 -18.19
CA ALA A 373 -8.07 -0.20 -18.44
C ALA A 373 -8.62 1.12 -17.85
N CYS A 374 -9.94 1.15 -17.61
CA CYS A 374 -10.73 2.28 -17.11
C CYS A 374 -11.78 1.76 -16.11
N ASN A 375 -12.43 2.67 -15.37
CA ASN A 375 -13.56 2.28 -14.51
C ASN A 375 -14.69 1.63 -15.34
N PRO A 376 -15.44 0.65 -14.81
CA PRO A 376 -16.66 0.16 -15.45
C PRO A 376 -17.69 1.27 -15.76
N ASN A 377 -17.69 2.35 -14.96
CA ASN A 377 -18.52 3.54 -15.15
C ASN A 377 -17.81 4.65 -15.94
N ALA A 378 -16.82 4.32 -16.78
CA ALA A 378 -16.09 5.25 -17.63
C ALA A 378 -16.16 4.86 -19.12
N LEU A 379 -15.65 5.75 -19.97
CA LEU A 379 -15.45 5.54 -21.40
C LEU A 379 -13.96 5.66 -21.72
N CYS A 380 -13.39 4.63 -22.35
CA CYS A 380 -12.05 4.71 -22.92
C CYS A 380 -12.08 5.55 -24.19
N ARG A 381 -11.28 6.62 -24.24
CA ARG A 381 -11.14 7.52 -25.40
C ARG A 381 -9.73 7.44 -25.96
N MET A 382 -9.63 7.04 -27.23
CA MET A 382 -8.40 7.16 -28.00
C MET A 382 -8.06 8.63 -28.26
N LEU A 383 -6.83 9.02 -27.95
CA LEU A 383 -6.31 10.37 -28.18
C LEU A 383 -4.94 10.28 -28.87
N SER A 384 -4.79 11.03 -29.95
CA SER A 384 -3.50 11.24 -30.60
C SER A 384 -2.70 12.33 -29.87
N SER A 385 -1.39 12.12 -29.70
CA SER A 385 -0.50 13.20 -29.29
C SER A 385 -0.62 14.38 -30.28
N LYS A 386 -0.77 15.61 -29.77
CA LYS A 386 -0.76 16.82 -30.62
C LYS A 386 0.59 17.04 -31.30
N ASN A 387 1.67 16.45 -30.78
CA ASN A 387 2.94 16.39 -31.48
C ASN A 387 2.84 15.40 -32.64
N PHE A 388 2.56 15.89 -33.84
CA PHE A 388 2.55 15.11 -35.10
C PHE A 388 3.92 14.47 -35.47
N ARG A 389 4.91 14.52 -34.58
CA ARG A 389 6.21 13.84 -34.69
C ARG A 389 6.30 12.59 -33.82
N ASP A 390 5.42 12.46 -32.82
CA ASP A 390 5.35 11.33 -31.91
C ASP A 390 4.21 10.41 -32.38
N PHE A 391 4.54 9.28 -33.01
CA PHE A 391 3.55 8.28 -33.49
C PHE A 391 2.82 7.52 -32.35
N ALA A 392 3.01 7.93 -31.09
CA ALA A 392 2.34 7.39 -29.92
C ALA A 392 0.88 7.88 -29.86
N SER A 393 -0.04 7.08 -30.41
CA SER A 393 -1.44 7.11 -30.00
C SER A 393 -1.62 6.33 -28.69
N GLY A 394 -2.49 6.83 -27.82
CA GLY A 394 -2.80 6.22 -26.54
C GLY A 394 -4.26 6.46 -26.18
N PHE A 395 -4.63 6.14 -24.94
CA PHE A 395 -5.98 6.32 -24.44
C PHE A 395 -6.01 7.06 -23.10
N CYS A 396 -7.16 7.68 -22.82
CA CYS A 396 -7.53 8.18 -21.50
C CYS A 396 -8.93 7.70 -21.15
N CYS A 397 -9.30 7.80 -19.87
CA CYS A 397 -10.59 7.38 -19.35
C CYS A 397 -11.41 8.62 -18.95
N GLU A 398 -12.72 8.61 -19.17
CA GLU A 398 -13.62 9.69 -18.77
C GLU A 398 -14.90 9.11 -18.16
N CYS A 399 -15.30 9.56 -16.96
CA CYS A 399 -16.48 9.02 -16.29
C CYS A 399 -17.77 9.26 -17.10
N GLN A 400 -18.69 8.28 -17.06
CA GLN A 400 -19.97 8.35 -17.74
C GLN A 400 -20.92 9.36 -17.06
N PRO A 401 -21.93 9.91 -17.77
CA PRO A 401 -22.91 10.82 -17.18
C PRO A 401 -23.58 10.24 -15.93
N GLY A 402 -23.61 11.02 -14.84
CA GLY A 402 -24.06 10.58 -13.52
C GLY A 402 -22.93 10.13 -12.58
N PHE A 403 -21.69 10.05 -13.09
CA PHE A 403 -20.48 9.79 -12.32
C PHE A 403 -19.46 10.93 -12.47
N TYR A 404 -18.56 11.05 -11.50
CA TYR A 404 -17.44 12.00 -11.50
C TYR A 404 -16.16 11.33 -10.98
N GLY A 405 -15.00 11.86 -11.36
CA GLY A 405 -13.69 11.27 -11.06
C GLY A 405 -12.72 11.42 -12.24
N ASN A 406 -11.58 10.73 -12.18
CA ASN A 406 -10.52 10.81 -13.21
C ASN A 406 -10.64 9.73 -14.30
N GLY A 407 -11.77 9.02 -14.36
CA GLY A 407 -12.04 7.98 -15.35
C GLY A 407 -11.43 6.61 -15.03
N LYS A 408 -10.38 6.54 -14.20
CA LYS A 408 -9.91 5.29 -13.60
C LYS A 408 -10.71 4.98 -12.34
N GLU A 409 -10.87 5.98 -11.48
CA GLU A 409 -11.90 5.99 -10.46
C GLU A 409 -13.06 6.89 -10.88
N CYS A 410 -14.28 6.39 -10.69
CA CYS A 410 -15.54 7.09 -10.95
C CYS A 410 -16.52 6.79 -9.82
N LEU A 411 -16.95 7.83 -9.12
CA LEU A 411 -17.97 7.78 -8.08
C LEU A 411 -19.30 8.30 -8.63
N LYS A 412 -20.41 7.72 -8.16
CA LYS A 412 -21.76 8.17 -8.52
C LYS A 412 -22.07 9.49 -7.81
N SER A 413 -22.57 10.47 -8.56
CA SER A 413 -22.80 11.82 -8.06
C SER A 413 -23.82 11.85 -6.92
N GLY A 414 -23.41 12.38 -5.78
CA GLY A 414 -24.22 12.53 -4.57
C GLY A 414 -24.17 11.36 -3.58
N ASP A 415 -23.51 10.24 -3.91
CA ASP A 415 -23.36 9.15 -2.95
C ASP A 415 -22.32 9.52 -1.88
N PRO A 416 -22.60 9.32 -0.58
CA PRO A 416 -21.70 9.70 0.51
C PRO A 416 -20.43 8.86 0.50
N GLN A 417 -19.29 9.47 0.85
CA GLN A 417 -17.97 8.83 0.79
C GLN A 417 -17.41 8.59 2.19
N ARG A 418 -16.62 7.52 2.31
CA ARG A 418 -15.90 7.13 3.53
C ARG A 418 -14.42 6.98 3.23
N ILE A 419 -13.60 7.44 4.15
CA ILE A 419 -12.14 7.29 4.12
C ILE A 419 -11.73 6.77 5.50
N SER A 420 -10.88 5.75 5.50
CA SER A 420 -10.22 5.25 6.71
C SER A 420 -8.72 5.41 6.54
N GLY A 421 -8.00 5.55 7.64
CA GLY A 421 -6.59 5.90 7.57
C GLY A 421 -5.85 5.80 8.89
N SER A 422 -4.54 6.01 8.81
CA SER A 422 -3.67 6.13 9.97
C SER A 422 -3.25 7.59 10.19
N PHE A 423 -3.03 7.93 11.45
CA PHE A 423 -2.36 9.14 11.91
C PHE A 423 -1.24 8.74 12.87
N GLU A 424 -0.03 9.26 12.65
CA GLU A 424 1.15 9.00 13.48
C GLU A 424 2.14 10.17 13.37
N GLY A 425 3.10 10.30 14.30
CA GLY A 425 4.15 11.30 14.17
C GLY A 425 4.76 11.79 15.48
N VAL A 426 5.34 13.00 15.46
CA VAL A 426 5.96 13.63 16.64
C VAL A 426 5.62 15.13 16.67
N ILE A 427 4.94 15.58 17.72
CA ILE A 427 4.57 17.00 17.91
C ILE A 427 5.10 17.49 19.25
N ASN A 428 5.79 18.64 19.26
CA ASN A 428 6.41 19.22 20.47
C ASN A 428 7.41 18.28 21.18
N GLY A 429 7.95 17.28 20.46
CA GLY A 429 8.81 16.22 21.01
C GLY A 429 8.07 15.04 21.63
N ILE A 430 6.73 15.09 21.69
CA ILE A 430 5.88 13.99 22.14
C ILE A 430 5.57 13.09 20.93
N PRO A 431 5.89 11.78 20.97
CA PRO A 431 5.48 10.85 19.93
C PRO A 431 3.97 10.61 19.96
N ILE A 432 3.41 10.29 18.80
CA ILE A 432 2.03 9.87 18.61
C ILE A 432 2.07 8.54 17.88
N ASP A 433 1.73 7.48 18.60
CA ASP A 433 1.66 6.12 18.07
C ASP A 433 0.56 6.00 17.00
N ARG A 434 0.62 4.94 16.19
CA ARG A 434 -0.30 4.76 15.06
C ARG A 434 -1.74 4.64 15.54
N THR A 435 -2.53 5.66 15.23
CA THR A 435 -3.94 5.76 15.59
C THR A 435 -4.84 5.94 14.36
N ASP A 436 -6.13 5.71 14.56
CA ASP A 436 -7.15 5.63 13.51
C ASP A 436 -7.67 7.02 13.15
N LEU A 437 -7.71 7.29 11.85
CA LEU A 437 -8.34 8.45 11.22
C LEU A 437 -9.54 7.98 10.40
N HIS A 438 -10.71 8.58 10.63
CA HIS A 438 -11.92 8.30 9.85
C HIS A 438 -12.54 9.60 9.32
N THR A 439 -12.89 9.60 8.04
CA THR A 439 -13.62 10.71 7.40
C THR A 439 -14.93 10.23 6.79
N PHE A 440 -15.98 11.04 6.97
CA PHE A 440 -17.25 10.92 6.27
C PHE A 440 -17.53 12.21 5.47
N ILE A 441 -17.97 12.07 4.22
CA ILE A 441 -18.23 13.18 3.30
C ILE A 441 -19.64 13.04 2.70
N THR A 442 -20.36 14.15 2.58
CA THR A 442 -21.62 14.26 1.83
C THR A 442 -21.45 15.18 0.62
N PRO A 443 -21.13 14.65 -0.59
CA PRO A 443 -20.88 15.48 -1.77
C PRO A 443 -22.09 16.30 -2.25
N THR A 444 -23.28 16.04 -1.74
CA THR A 444 -24.53 16.77 -2.07
C THR A 444 -24.61 18.18 -1.48
N ASP A 445 -23.89 18.45 -0.40
CA ASP A 445 -23.94 19.73 0.32
C ASP A 445 -22.55 20.25 0.78
N GLY A 446 -21.49 19.50 0.44
CA GLY A 446 -20.10 19.91 0.61
C GLY A 446 -19.53 19.68 2.00
N HIS A 447 -20.25 19.02 2.92
CA HIS A 447 -19.69 18.73 4.24
C HIS A 447 -18.62 17.62 4.17
N ALA A 448 -17.51 17.85 4.87
CA ALA A 448 -16.57 16.81 5.26
C ALA A 448 -16.42 16.82 6.78
N TYR A 449 -16.38 15.62 7.38
CA TYR A 449 -16.18 15.39 8.82
C TYR A 449 -15.01 14.42 8.98
N THR A 450 -13.99 14.78 9.75
CA THR A 450 -12.81 13.92 10.03
C THR A 450 -12.62 13.79 11.53
N ALA A 451 -12.40 12.58 12.03
CA ALA A 451 -12.05 12.29 13.41
C ALA A 451 -10.70 11.55 13.48
N ILE A 452 -9.93 11.83 14.52
CA ILE A 452 -8.66 11.15 14.84
C ILE A 452 -8.72 10.74 16.31
N SER A 453 -8.49 9.45 16.58
CA SER A 453 -8.65 8.84 17.91
C SER A 453 -7.35 8.77 18.72
N LYS A 454 -7.42 8.32 19.97
CA LYS A 454 -6.27 7.95 20.84
C LYS A 454 -5.20 9.07 20.98
N ILE A 455 -5.59 10.34 20.88
CA ILE A 455 -4.66 11.49 20.94
C ILE A 455 -4.20 11.72 22.40
N PRO A 456 -2.87 11.82 22.66
CA PRO A 456 -2.33 12.16 23.98
C PRO A 456 -2.93 13.44 24.55
N SER A 457 -3.21 13.46 25.86
CA SER A 457 -3.85 14.59 26.56
C SER A 457 -3.19 15.93 26.27
N ASP A 458 -1.86 15.94 26.28
CA ASP A 458 -1.00 17.11 26.19
C ASP A 458 -0.99 17.71 24.77
N LEU A 459 -1.51 16.97 23.79
CA LEU A 459 -1.60 17.35 22.38
C LEU A 459 -3.04 17.60 21.91
N GLY A 460 -4.06 17.18 22.67
CA GLY A 460 -5.47 17.24 22.26
C GLY A 460 -5.97 18.64 21.89
N TYR A 461 -5.78 19.63 22.76
CA TYR A 461 -6.15 21.03 22.46
C TYR A 461 -5.25 21.69 21.40
N PRO A 462 -3.90 21.51 21.41
CA PRO A 462 -3.04 21.93 20.29
C PRO A 462 -3.47 21.38 18.91
N LEU A 463 -3.89 20.10 18.83
CA LEU A 463 -4.31 19.48 17.57
C LEU A 463 -5.53 20.15 16.92
N LEU A 464 -6.34 20.91 17.66
CA LEU A 464 -7.46 21.68 17.10
C LEU A 464 -7.02 22.68 16.00
N LEU A 465 -5.75 23.08 16.00
CA LEU A 465 -5.16 23.90 14.94
C LEU A 465 -4.88 23.10 13.65
N LEU A 466 -4.83 21.77 13.68
CA LEU A 466 -4.52 20.92 12.53
C LEU A 466 -5.74 20.60 11.64
N ASN A 467 -6.71 21.52 11.56
CA ASN A 467 -7.76 21.51 10.54
C ASN A 467 -7.26 21.24 9.09
N PRO A 468 -6.04 21.65 8.68
CA PRO A 468 -5.47 21.24 7.39
C PRO A 468 -5.37 19.72 7.14
N ILE A 469 -5.44 18.86 8.16
CA ILE A 469 -5.56 17.40 7.98
C ILE A 469 -6.92 17.06 7.33
N GLY A 470 -8.00 17.71 7.78
CA GLY A 470 -9.36 17.53 7.26
C GLY A 470 -9.67 18.37 6.02
N SER A 471 -9.03 19.54 5.82
CA SER A 471 -9.37 20.45 4.72
C SER A 471 -9.13 19.86 3.31
N ILE A 472 -8.22 18.89 3.19
CA ILE A 472 -7.97 18.17 1.93
C ILE A 472 -9.20 17.39 1.43
N MET A 473 -10.08 16.98 2.35
CA MET A 473 -11.34 16.32 2.02
C MET A 473 -12.32 17.30 1.37
N GLY A 474 -12.23 18.57 1.76
CA GLY A 474 -12.86 19.69 1.08
C GLY A 474 -12.34 19.87 -0.34
N TRP A 475 -11.03 19.94 -0.54
CA TRP A 475 -10.45 20.01 -1.90
C TRP A 475 -10.87 18.82 -2.77
N LEU A 476 -10.84 17.59 -2.23
CA LEU A 476 -11.21 16.37 -2.95
C LEU A 476 -12.67 16.39 -3.42
N PHE A 477 -13.61 16.74 -2.54
CA PHE A 477 -15.03 16.47 -2.73
C PHE A 477 -15.93 17.72 -2.72
N ALA A 478 -15.34 18.92 -2.85
CA ALA A 478 -16.09 20.17 -2.98
C ALA A 478 -17.19 20.10 -4.04
N GLU A 479 -18.31 20.75 -3.75
CA GLU A 479 -19.41 20.90 -4.71
C GLU A 479 -18.99 21.91 -5.80
N VAL A 480 -18.95 21.43 -7.06
CA VAL A 480 -18.45 22.18 -8.22
C VAL A 480 -19.55 23.03 -8.83
N LYS A 481 -19.36 24.37 -8.86
CA LYS A 481 -20.41 25.32 -9.25
C LYS A 481 -20.45 25.70 -10.74
N SER A 482 -19.45 25.32 -11.57
CA SER A 482 -19.48 25.55 -13.03
C SER A 482 -18.67 24.50 -13.83
N PRO A 483 -18.92 24.31 -15.15
CA PRO A 483 -18.33 23.20 -15.93
C PRO A 483 -16.83 23.32 -16.28
N SER A 484 -16.22 24.48 -16.06
CA SER A 484 -14.77 24.71 -16.22
C SER A 484 -13.98 24.44 -14.94
N VAL A 485 -14.67 24.37 -13.80
CA VAL A 485 -14.15 24.06 -12.48
C VAL A 485 -14.21 22.54 -12.22
N TYR A 486 -13.43 22.08 -11.25
CA TYR A 486 -13.34 20.70 -10.80
C TYR A 486 -13.01 20.65 -9.30
N ASN A 487 -13.21 19.49 -8.69
CA ASN A 487 -12.65 19.15 -7.39
C ASN A 487 -11.44 18.21 -7.54
N GLY A 488 -10.70 17.99 -6.46
CA GLY A 488 -9.49 17.17 -6.44
C GLY A 488 -9.73 15.70 -6.82
N PHE A 489 -10.93 15.18 -6.57
CA PHE A 489 -11.27 13.82 -6.97
C PHE A 489 -11.33 13.66 -8.49
N GLN A 490 -11.82 14.67 -9.22
CA GLN A 490 -11.80 14.66 -10.70
C GLN A 490 -10.37 14.70 -11.28
N LEU A 491 -9.40 15.24 -10.55
CA LEU A 491 -7.99 15.22 -10.95
C LEU A 491 -7.28 13.91 -10.60
N ALA A 492 -7.35 13.50 -9.33
CA ALA A 492 -6.49 12.47 -8.76
C ALA A 492 -7.17 11.10 -8.58
N GLY A 493 -8.50 11.01 -8.64
CA GLY A 493 -9.23 9.77 -8.34
C GLY A 493 -8.99 9.23 -6.93
N GLY A 494 -8.55 10.08 -5.99
CA GLY A 494 -8.16 9.67 -4.65
C GLY A 494 -6.79 8.98 -4.54
N LEU A 495 -5.95 8.99 -5.60
CA LEU A 495 -4.59 8.45 -5.60
C LEU A 495 -3.56 9.59 -5.74
N PHE A 496 -3.03 10.09 -4.62
CA PHE A 496 -2.10 11.23 -4.60
C PHE A 496 -1.28 11.33 -3.30
N ASN A 497 -0.15 12.02 -3.38
CA ASN A 497 0.67 12.38 -2.23
C ASN A 497 0.55 13.89 -1.98
N ARG A 498 0.30 14.31 -0.74
CA ARG A 498 0.27 15.70 -0.29
C ARG A 498 1.39 15.96 0.71
N THR A 499 1.99 17.14 0.63
CA THR A 499 2.87 17.67 1.67
C THR A 499 2.38 19.07 2.01
N VAL A 500 2.29 19.37 3.30
CA VAL A 500 1.87 20.67 3.84
C VAL A 500 2.94 21.17 4.79
N THR A 501 3.27 22.45 4.65
CA THR A 501 4.13 23.21 5.56
C THR A 501 3.27 24.26 6.24
N LEU A 502 3.11 24.12 7.56
CA LEU A 502 2.37 25.06 8.41
C LEU A 502 3.33 25.97 9.16
N HIS A 503 3.03 27.28 9.18
CA HIS A 503 3.63 28.24 10.11
C HIS A 503 2.52 28.84 10.97
N ILE A 504 2.68 28.80 12.29
CA ILE A 504 1.62 29.12 13.26
C ILE A 504 2.15 30.12 14.30
N GLY A 505 1.79 31.39 14.11
CA GLY A 505 2.45 32.52 14.75
C GLY A 505 3.94 32.60 14.36
N ASP A 506 4.73 33.31 15.16
CA ASP A 506 6.13 33.63 14.82
C ASP A 506 7.14 32.51 15.12
N ARG A 507 6.70 31.42 15.77
CA ARG A 507 7.62 30.44 16.41
C ARG A 507 7.31 28.96 16.16
N ASN A 508 6.12 28.60 15.68
CA ASN A 508 5.74 27.19 15.51
C ASN A 508 5.70 26.83 14.02
N HIS A 509 6.21 25.64 13.71
CA HIS A 509 6.23 25.10 12.35
C HIS A 509 5.96 23.60 12.40
N LEU A 510 5.06 23.12 11.55
CA LEU A 510 4.71 21.71 11.45
C LEU A 510 4.59 21.28 9.99
N THR A 511 5.19 20.13 9.66
CA THR A 511 5.03 19.47 8.37
C THR A 511 4.00 18.35 8.48
N ILE A 512 3.05 18.30 7.56
CA ILE A 512 2.14 17.16 7.36
C ILE A 512 2.53 16.47 6.05
N ARG A 513 2.74 15.15 6.08
CA ARG A 513 2.79 14.31 4.88
C ARG A 513 1.54 13.45 4.85
N GLN A 514 0.84 13.39 3.71
CA GLN A 514 -0.31 12.51 3.53
C GLN A 514 -0.15 11.72 2.23
N GLN A 515 -0.42 10.43 2.27
CA GLN A 515 -0.51 9.58 1.08
C GLN A 515 -1.93 9.02 0.99
N PHE A 516 -2.56 9.15 -0.17
CA PHE A 516 -3.87 8.61 -0.47
C PHE A 516 -3.73 7.51 -1.52
N SER A 517 -4.23 6.32 -1.23
CA SER A 517 -3.93 5.08 -1.99
C SER A 517 -4.99 4.72 -3.04
N GLY A 518 -5.96 5.60 -3.32
CA GLY A 518 -7.17 5.25 -4.06
C GLY A 518 -8.21 4.56 -3.17
N ARG A 519 -9.14 3.81 -3.79
CA ARG A 519 -10.12 2.97 -3.10
C ARG A 519 -9.56 1.58 -2.88
N ASP A 520 -9.86 1.04 -1.70
CA ASP A 520 -9.83 -0.39 -1.47
C ASP A 520 -11.11 -1.06 -2.02
N ILE A 521 -11.20 -2.35 -1.76
CA ILE A 521 -12.29 -3.22 -2.18
C ILE A 521 -13.57 -3.09 -1.33
N TYR A 522 -13.54 -2.44 -0.14
CA TYR A 522 -14.75 -1.93 0.53
C TYR A 522 -15.36 -0.75 -0.23
N HIS A 523 -14.65 -0.23 -1.24
CA HIS A 523 -14.87 1.07 -1.86
C HIS A 523 -14.54 2.26 -0.93
N TYR A 524 -13.82 2.04 0.16
CA TYR A 524 -13.34 3.08 1.04
C TYR A 524 -12.00 3.61 0.56
N PHE A 525 -11.78 4.91 0.66
CA PHE A 525 -10.46 5.47 0.39
C PHE A 525 -9.52 5.21 1.55
N LYS A 526 -8.25 4.92 1.26
CA LYS A 526 -7.21 4.84 2.29
C LYS A 526 -6.32 6.08 2.29
N SER A 527 -6.02 6.60 3.47
CA SER A 527 -5.11 7.73 3.68
C SER A 527 -4.15 7.43 4.84
N THR A 528 -2.86 7.70 4.68
CA THR A 528 -1.89 7.65 5.79
C THR A 528 -1.36 9.06 6.04
N VAL A 529 -1.26 9.46 7.32
CA VAL A 529 -0.92 10.82 7.74
C VAL A 529 0.25 10.79 8.72
N PHE A 530 1.37 11.39 8.34
CA PHE A 530 2.53 11.59 9.22
C PHE A 530 2.70 13.08 9.55
N VAL A 531 2.81 13.41 10.84
CA VAL A 531 3.03 14.79 11.33
C VAL A 531 4.37 14.96 12.03
N SER A 532 5.04 16.08 11.81
CA SER A 532 6.30 16.40 12.49
C SER A 532 6.50 17.89 12.69
N GLY A 533 6.75 18.32 13.92
CA GLY A 533 7.14 19.70 14.24
C GLY A 533 6.62 20.21 15.57
N THR A 534 6.25 21.49 15.62
CA THR A 534 5.77 22.17 16.83
C THR A 534 4.40 22.82 16.63
N LEU A 535 3.63 22.85 17.72
CA LEU A 535 2.36 23.57 17.85
C LEU A 535 2.41 24.47 19.09
N PRO A 536 1.77 25.66 19.07
CA PRO A 536 1.65 26.48 20.26
C PRO A 536 0.88 25.74 21.36
N ASP A 537 1.22 26.03 22.61
CA ASP A 537 0.44 25.60 23.76
C ASP A 537 -0.94 26.28 23.77
N ILE A 538 -1.97 25.49 24.05
CA ILE A 538 -3.38 25.87 24.05
C ILE A 538 -3.99 25.41 25.38
N ALA A 539 -4.40 26.36 26.21
CA ALA A 539 -5.04 26.06 27.49
C ALA A 539 -6.34 25.25 27.30
N PRO A 540 -6.67 24.33 28.22
CA PRO A 540 -7.94 23.61 28.20
C PRO A 540 -9.16 24.54 28.07
N ASP A 541 -10.20 24.03 27.41
CA ASP A 541 -11.47 24.72 27.12
C ASP A 541 -11.33 26.02 26.29
N THR A 542 -10.19 26.25 25.63
CA THR A 542 -10.03 27.34 24.64
C THR A 542 -10.87 27.08 23.39
N GLU A 543 -11.79 27.99 23.07
CA GLU A 543 -12.57 27.92 21.83
C GLU A 543 -11.72 28.40 20.65
N ILE A 544 -11.36 27.51 19.73
CA ILE A 544 -10.66 27.86 18.48
C ILE A 544 -11.69 28.06 17.36
N VAL A 545 -11.75 29.28 16.82
CA VAL A 545 -12.64 29.68 15.73
C VAL A 545 -11.83 30.01 14.49
N PHE A 546 -12.00 29.18 13.46
CA PHE A 546 -11.59 29.50 12.11
C PHE A 546 -12.70 30.33 11.44
N PRO A 547 -12.40 31.48 10.81
CA PRO A 547 -13.37 32.20 10.00
C PRO A 547 -13.70 31.42 8.72
N ASN A 548 -14.72 31.85 7.96
CA ASN A 548 -14.84 31.41 6.55
C ASN A 548 -13.67 31.98 5.75
N TYR A 549 -13.03 31.16 4.90
CA TYR A 549 -11.87 31.56 4.10
C TYR A 549 -11.89 30.90 2.71
N GLU A 550 -10.96 31.31 1.83
CA GLU A 550 -10.85 30.79 0.46
C GLU A 550 -9.38 30.43 0.16
N GLU A 551 -9.16 29.25 -0.42
CA GLU A 551 -7.85 28.71 -0.83
C GLU A 551 -7.77 28.66 -2.37
N GLU A 552 -6.81 29.32 -3.00
CA GLU A 552 -6.55 29.13 -4.44
C GLU A 552 -5.71 27.86 -4.66
N TYR A 553 -6.26 26.87 -5.37
CA TYR A 553 -5.53 25.68 -5.82
C TYR A 553 -5.17 25.83 -7.29
N ARG A 554 -3.87 25.84 -7.59
CA ARG A 554 -3.33 26.09 -8.93
C ARG A 554 -2.56 24.89 -9.46
N ARG A 555 -2.91 24.45 -10.67
CA ARG A 555 -2.19 23.40 -11.39
C ARG A 555 -1.00 23.99 -12.12
N GLU A 556 0.20 23.78 -11.59
CA GLU A 556 1.45 24.32 -12.16
C GLU A 556 1.87 23.57 -13.43
N ARG A 557 1.71 22.24 -13.42
CA ARG A 557 2.07 21.32 -14.51
C ARG A 557 1.29 19.99 -14.36
N PRO A 558 1.29 19.09 -15.36
CA PRO A 558 0.65 17.79 -15.21
C PRO A 558 1.13 17.04 -13.97
N GLY A 559 0.17 16.56 -13.16
CA GLY A 559 0.41 15.82 -11.93
C GLY A 559 0.87 16.67 -10.73
N LEU A 560 0.81 18.01 -10.82
CA LEU A 560 1.23 18.91 -9.74
C LEU A 560 0.24 20.07 -9.55
N VAL A 561 -0.38 20.10 -8.36
CA VAL A 561 -1.17 21.24 -7.86
C VAL A 561 -0.46 21.81 -6.63
N ARG A 562 -0.48 23.14 -6.48
CA ARG A 562 -0.06 23.85 -5.28
C ARG A 562 -1.13 24.80 -4.79
N SER A 563 -1.10 25.10 -3.50
CA SER A 563 -1.87 26.18 -2.89
C SER A 563 -1.03 26.85 -1.80
N TYR A 564 -1.17 28.16 -1.66
CA TYR A 564 -0.60 28.94 -0.56
C TYR A 564 -1.72 29.83 -0.01
N THR A 565 -2.00 29.75 1.28
CA THR A 565 -3.07 30.53 1.92
C THR A 565 -2.68 30.90 3.34
N GLY A 566 -3.17 32.03 3.84
CA GLY A 566 -2.99 32.42 5.23
C GLY A 566 -4.31 32.85 5.87
N VAL A 567 -4.59 32.30 7.05
CA VAL A 567 -5.85 32.44 7.79
C VAL A 567 -5.55 33.05 9.15
N ASP A 568 -6.40 33.98 9.59
CA ASP A 568 -6.36 34.55 10.94
C ASP A 568 -7.33 33.77 11.84
N ILE A 569 -6.78 32.94 12.72
CA ILE A 569 -7.55 32.06 13.61
C ILE A 569 -7.77 32.80 14.93
N LEU A 570 -9.01 32.80 15.42
CA LEU A 570 -9.40 33.44 16.67
C LEU A 570 -9.45 32.39 17.80
N LEU A 571 -8.68 32.60 18.87
CA LEU A 571 -8.76 31.80 20.09
C LEU A 571 -9.49 32.61 21.16
N LYS A 572 -10.47 32.00 21.83
CA LYS A 572 -11.18 32.59 22.97
C LYS A 572 -10.88 31.79 24.22
N GLU A 573 -10.29 32.45 25.22
CA GLU A 573 -9.65 31.83 26.38
C GLU A 573 -10.01 32.66 27.61
N ALA A 574 -10.68 32.06 28.60
CA ALA A 574 -11.18 32.74 29.81
C ALA A 574 -11.95 34.07 29.56
N GLY A 575 -12.62 34.18 28.40
CA GLY A 575 -13.35 35.40 27.99
C GLY A 575 -12.51 36.48 27.32
N GLN A 576 -11.19 36.31 27.24
CA GLN A 576 -10.32 37.11 26.36
C GLN A 576 -10.31 36.50 24.95
N GLN A 577 -9.92 37.30 23.95
CA GLN A 577 -9.78 36.86 22.57
C GLN A 577 -8.40 37.25 22.02
N ARG A 578 -7.71 36.30 21.38
CA ARG A 578 -6.42 36.51 20.71
C ARG A 578 -6.46 35.93 19.31
N THR A 579 -5.84 36.61 18.35
CA THR A 579 -5.72 36.14 16.96
C THR A 579 -4.32 35.57 16.72
N ILE A 580 -4.23 34.43 16.04
CA ILE A 580 -2.97 33.88 15.55
C ILE A 580 -3.00 33.74 14.03
N ARG A 581 -1.92 34.12 13.36
CA ARG A 581 -1.74 33.87 11.92
C ARG A 581 -1.36 32.42 11.71
N MET A 582 -2.08 31.72 10.85
CA MET A 582 -1.65 30.46 10.25
C MET A 582 -1.34 30.69 8.78
N THR A 583 -0.21 30.17 8.31
CA THR A 583 0.14 30.10 6.89
C THR A 583 0.26 28.64 6.49
N ILE A 584 -0.32 28.30 5.34
CA ILE A 584 -0.43 26.96 4.77
C ILE A 584 0.20 27.01 3.37
N ASP A 585 1.40 26.44 3.20
CA ASP A 585 1.94 26.08 1.87
C ASP A 585 1.68 24.58 1.67
N GLN A 586 1.09 24.19 0.54
CA GLN A 586 0.79 22.80 0.25
C GLN A 586 1.05 22.43 -1.21
N GLN A 587 1.54 21.20 -1.39
CA GLN A 587 1.86 20.60 -2.69
C GLN A 587 1.18 19.23 -2.80
N ILE A 588 0.47 19.01 -3.90
CA ILE A 588 -0.28 17.79 -4.21
C ILE A 588 0.26 17.18 -5.50
N GLN A 589 0.67 15.92 -5.43
CA GLN A 589 1.32 15.16 -6.51
C GLN A 589 0.49 13.93 -6.89
N PHE A 590 0.17 13.78 -8.17
CA PHE A 590 -0.70 12.71 -8.69
C PHE A 590 -0.34 12.35 -10.14
N LYS A 591 -0.96 11.31 -10.69
CA LYS A 591 -0.73 10.86 -12.09
C LYS A 591 -1.91 11.23 -12.98
N GLU A 592 -1.68 12.15 -13.91
CA GLU A 592 -2.63 12.50 -14.98
C GLU A 592 -2.47 11.59 -16.21
N CYS A 593 -3.48 11.55 -17.08
CA CYS A 593 -3.36 10.87 -18.37
C CYS A 593 -2.51 11.70 -19.36
N PRO A 594 -1.37 11.18 -19.88
CA PRO A 594 -0.45 11.97 -20.71
C PRO A 594 -0.98 12.28 -22.12
N HIS A 595 -2.07 11.64 -22.56
CA HIS A 595 -2.65 11.86 -23.89
C HIS A 595 -3.81 12.88 -23.89
N GLN A 596 -4.28 13.31 -22.72
CA GLN A 596 -5.38 14.27 -22.60
C GLN A 596 -4.87 15.72 -22.54
N ASN A 597 -5.48 16.59 -23.33
CA ASN A 597 -5.31 18.02 -23.16
C ASN A 597 -6.17 18.46 -21.97
N PHE A 598 -5.58 19.17 -21.03
CA PHE A 598 -6.32 19.78 -19.91
C PHE A 598 -7.29 20.84 -20.45
N ASP A 599 -8.59 20.67 -20.22
CA ASP A 599 -9.69 21.49 -20.78
C ASP A 599 -10.37 22.39 -19.73
N LYS A 600 -9.80 22.46 -18.52
CA LYS A 600 -10.33 23.15 -17.34
C LYS A 600 -9.51 24.37 -16.94
N ASP A 601 -10.03 25.16 -16.01
CA ASP A 601 -9.34 26.33 -15.48
C ASP A 601 -8.05 25.92 -14.73
N SER A 602 -6.95 26.65 -14.96
CA SER A 602 -5.64 26.31 -14.37
C SER A 602 -5.54 26.61 -12.87
N ALA A 603 -6.53 27.31 -12.30
CA ALA A 603 -6.70 27.53 -10.88
C ALA A 603 -8.18 27.47 -10.48
N VAL A 604 -8.46 26.99 -9.28
CA VAL A 604 -9.79 26.87 -8.67
C VAL A 604 -9.76 27.52 -7.30
N ALA A 605 -10.79 28.32 -6.99
CA ALA A 605 -11.02 28.85 -5.66
C ALA A 605 -11.85 27.83 -4.86
N LEU A 606 -11.26 27.29 -3.79
CA LEU A 606 -11.95 26.45 -2.81
C LEU A 606 -12.38 27.33 -1.63
N ARG A 607 -13.69 27.54 -1.47
CA ARG A 607 -14.22 28.21 -0.28
C ARG A 607 -14.50 27.22 0.83
N VAL A 608 -14.00 27.51 2.01
CA VAL A 608 -14.15 26.73 3.23
C VAL A 608 -15.00 27.52 4.22
N GLU A 609 -16.16 26.97 4.59
CA GLU A 609 -17.15 27.64 5.43
C GLU A 609 -17.55 26.80 6.64
N GLY A 610 -17.93 27.46 7.75
CA GLY A 610 -18.50 26.79 8.92
C GLY A 610 -17.56 25.78 9.56
N VAL A 611 -16.25 26.07 9.59
CA VAL A 611 -15.23 25.20 10.17
C VAL A 611 -15.49 25.03 11.67
N HIS A 612 -15.59 23.78 12.12
CA HIS A 612 -15.82 23.41 13.51
C HIS A 612 -14.77 22.40 13.94
N VAL A 613 -14.09 22.67 15.06
CA VAL A 613 -13.06 21.81 15.65
C VAL A 613 -13.41 21.52 17.11
N THR A 614 -13.31 20.26 17.52
CA THR A 614 -13.55 19.82 18.91
C THR A 614 -12.58 18.72 19.33
N TYR A 615 -12.29 18.67 20.62
CA TYR A 615 -11.51 17.61 21.26
C TYR A 615 -12.34 17.06 22.42
N ASP A 616 -12.48 15.75 22.47
CA ASP A 616 -13.04 15.05 23.63
C ASP A 616 -11.90 14.44 24.45
N SER A 617 -11.73 14.93 25.68
CA SER A 617 -10.66 14.53 26.60
C SER A 617 -10.98 13.24 27.39
N HIS A 618 -12.20 12.70 27.29
CA HIS A 618 -12.55 11.40 27.84
C HIS A 618 -12.37 10.27 26.80
N GLU A 619 -12.69 10.54 25.53
CA GLU A 619 -12.49 9.60 24.43
C GLU A 619 -11.08 9.69 23.80
N GLY A 620 -10.38 10.82 24.00
CA GLY A 620 -9.11 11.11 23.34
C GLY A 620 -9.26 11.39 21.83
N ILE A 621 -10.40 11.93 21.40
CA ILE A 621 -10.75 12.09 19.98
C ILE A 621 -10.78 13.56 19.58
N VAL A 622 -9.98 13.92 18.57
CA VAL A 622 -10.04 15.23 17.89
C VAL A 622 -10.92 15.12 16.64
N ARG A 623 -11.78 16.11 16.41
CA ARG A 623 -12.77 16.14 15.34
C ARG A 623 -12.70 17.48 14.59
N TYR A 624 -12.70 17.42 13.26
CA TYR A 624 -12.74 18.56 12.34
C TYR A 624 -13.95 18.43 11.40
N ALA A 625 -14.65 19.52 11.12
CA ALA A 625 -15.72 19.57 10.14
C ALA A 625 -15.72 20.88 9.36
N SER A 626 -16.09 20.86 8.07
CA SER A 626 -16.25 22.07 7.23
C SER A 626 -17.25 21.84 6.10
N ARG A 627 -17.76 22.93 5.50
CA ARG A 627 -18.42 22.95 4.18
C ARG A 627 -17.47 23.49 3.13
N ASN A 628 -17.52 22.93 1.92
CA ASN A 628 -16.48 23.12 0.91
C ASN A 628 -17.08 23.27 -0.49
N TYR A 629 -16.80 24.40 -1.15
CA TYR A 629 -17.37 24.77 -2.45
C TYR A 629 -16.27 25.16 -3.45
N ALA A 630 -16.34 24.67 -4.68
CA ALA A 630 -15.36 24.95 -5.73
C ALA A 630 -15.92 25.89 -6.79
N SER A 631 -15.20 26.98 -7.07
CA SER A 631 -15.60 28.02 -8.04
C SER A 631 -14.42 28.63 -8.82
N GLU A 632 -14.77 29.37 -9.87
CA GLU A 632 -13.83 30.14 -10.71
C GLU A 632 -13.12 31.23 -9.88
N VAL A 633 -11.80 31.36 -10.03
CA VAL A 633 -11.01 32.39 -9.34
C VAL A 633 -11.40 33.80 -9.82
N GLY A 634 -11.59 34.74 -8.88
CA GLY A 634 -11.73 36.16 -9.19
C GLY A 634 -13.13 36.64 -9.58
N ARG A 635 -14.19 35.85 -9.37
CA ARG A 635 -15.59 36.30 -9.48
C ARG A 635 -16.20 36.68 -8.13
N GLU A 636 -16.16 37.97 -7.80
CA GLU A 636 -17.04 38.54 -6.78
C GLU A 636 -18.52 38.24 -7.14
N ARG A 637 -19.29 37.63 -6.22
CA ARG A 637 -20.76 37.62 -6.31
C ARG A 637 -21.33 38.78 -5.49
N ASN A 638 -22.37 39.41 -6.03
CA ASN A 638 -23.15 40.40 -5.30
C ASN A 638 -23.75 39.76 -4.03
N PRO A 639 -23.83 40.50 -2.89
CA PRO A 639 -24.32 39.99 -1.61
C PRO A 639 -25.86 39.94 -1.57
N SER A 640 -26.49 39.23 -2.52
CA SER A 640 -27.94 39.13 -2.69
C SER A 640 -28.47 37.68 -2.76
N GLU A 641 -27.65 36.70 -2.38
CA GLU A 641 -28.02 35.28 -2.29
C GLU A 641 -27.68 34.73 -0.89
N SER A 642 -28.30 35.33 0.13
CA SER A 642 -28.32 34.84 1.52
C SER A 642 -29.71 35.06 2.12
N ASP A 643 -30.14 34.17 3.02
CA ASP A 643 -31.41 34.15 3.73
C ASP A 643 -32.72 34.05 2.91
N MET A 644 -33.14 32.79 2.67
CA MET A 644 -34.48 32.38 3.09
C MET A 644 -34.36 31.14 3.99
N GLY A 645 -34.60 31.35 5.29
CA GLY A 645 -34.14 30.44 6.35
C GLY A 645 -34.93 29.14 6.52
N SER A 646 -34.26 28.19 7.16
CA SER A 646 -34.83 26.94 7.67
C SER A 646 -35.71 27.20 8.91
N SER A 647 -37.01 27.36 8.70
CA SER A 647 -37.98 27.46 9.79
C SER A 647 -38.20 26.09 10.47
N ILE A 648 -37.58 25.92 11.65
CA ILE A 648 -37.76 24.73 12.49
C ILE A 648 -39.23 24.62 12.94
N SER A 649 -39.90 23.54 12.53
CA SER A 649 -41.31 23.29 12.85
C SER A 649 -41.44 22.19 13.91
N SER A 650 -41.67 22.59 15.16
CA SER A 650 -41.84 21.70 16.32
C SER A 650 -43.15 20.91 16.23
N ARG A 651 -43.06 19.61 15.95
CA ARG A 651 -44.23 18.75 15.69
C ARG A 651 -44.83 18.16 16.97
N GLN A 652 -45.67 18.93 17.67
CA GLN A 652 -46.58 18.37 18.69
C GLN A 652 -47.74 17.59 18.04
N GLN A 653 -48.28 16.62 18.79
CA GLN A 653 -49.37 15.74 18.35
C GLN A 653 -50.75 16.30 18.71
N ALA A 654 -51.69 16.41 17.76
CA ALA A 654 -53.13 16.36 18.01
C ALA A 654 -53.96 16.27 16.71
N GLY A 655 -55.16 15.66 16.81
CA GLY A 655 -56.38 16.30 16.30
C GLY A 655 -56.75 16.22 14.80
N THR A 656 -57.27 15.06 14.38
CA THR A 656 -58.57 14.93 13.67
C THR A 656 -59.10 15.98 12.66
N GLN A 657 -59.34 15.47 11.44
CA GLN A 657 -60.60 15.59 10.65
C GLN A 657 -60.92 16.80 9.73
N HIS A 658 -61.57 16.43 8.62
CA HIS A 658 -62.37 17.21 7.64
C HIS A 658 -61.67 18.33 6.82
N GLN A 659 -62.19 18.76 5.66
CA GLN A 659 -62.77 18.08 4.46
C GLN A 659 -62.99 19.16 3.37
N ALA A 660 -63.20 18.76 2.11
CA ALA A 660 -63.70 19.60 1.00
C ALA A 660 -62.76 20.76 0.53
N GLN A 661 -62.87 21.32 -0.68
CA GLN A 661 -63.15 20.80 -2.05
C GLN A 661 -62.74 21.91 -3.05
N ASN A 662 -62.31 21.55 -4.27
CA ASN A 662 -62.11 22.52 -5.36
C ASN A 662 -63.46 23.12 -5.82
N PRO A 663 -63.46 24.35 -6.38
CA PRO A 663 -63.47 24.41 -7.86
C PRO A 663 -62.57 25.49 -8.49
N THR A 664 -62.31 25.31 -9.78
CA THR A 664 -61.41 26.10 -10.64
C THR A 664 -62.09 27.25 -11.39
N THR A 665 -61.38 28.37 -11.62
CA THR A 665 -61.45 29.29 -12.79
C THR A 665 -60.36 30.38 -12.59
N ASN A 666 -59.84 31.11 -13.59
CA ASN A 666 -60.10 31.16 -15.04
C ASN A 666 -58.81 31.52 -15.83
N ARG A 667 -58.81 31.42 -17.17
CA ARG A 667 -57.76 31.99 -18.06
C ARG A 667 -58.08 33.46 -18.40
N GLY A 668 -57.08 34.30 -18.75
CA GLY A 668 -57.32 35.73 -19.03
C GLY A 668 -56.18 36.60 -19.61
N GLU A 669 -55.49 36.12 -20.66
CA GLU A 669 -54.76 36.95 -21.67
C GLU A 669 -53.59 37.88 -21.25
N VAL A 670 -53.00 38.53 -22.26
CA VAL A 670 -51.68 39.21 -22.28
C VAL A 670 -51.82 40.58 -22.93
N SER A 671 -51.04 41.57 -22.48
CA SER A 671 -50.78 42.78 -23.27
C SER A 671 -49.32 43.24 -23.16
N TYR A 672 -48.73 43.55 -24.31
CA TYR A 672 -47.41 44.18 -24.48
C TYR A 672 -47.63 45.60 -25.01
N PHE A 673 -46.76 46.56 -24.65
CA PHE A 673 -46.07 47.52 -25.55
C PHE A 673 -45.06 48.35 -24.69
N PRO A 674 -43.96 48.90 -25.26
CA PRO A 674 -42.74 49.24 -24.50
C PRO A 674 -42.56 50.75 -24.24
N ARG A 675 -41.46 51.11 -23.54
CA ARG A 675 -40.96 52.50 -23.46
C ARG A 675 -39.45 52.61 -23.72
N TYR A 676 -39.03 53.83 -24.08
CA TYR A 676 -37.74 54.20 -24.66
C TYR A 676 -36.73 54.79 -23.66
N LEU A 677 -35.43 54.68 -23.99
CA LEU A 677 -34.31 55.61 -23.67
C LEU A 677 -34.00 55.94 -22.19
N ARG A 678 -32.72 55.94 -21.75
CA ARG A 678 -31.64 56.83 -22.23
C ARG A 678 -30.23 56.28 -21.91
N ARG A 679 -29.24 56.64 -22.74
CA ARG A 679 -27.79 56.50 -22.43
C ARG A 679 -27.21 57.83 -21.94
N ARG A 680 -26.20 57.78 -21.06
CA ARG A 680 -25.16 58.82 -20.85
C ARG A 680 -23.84 58.16 -20.42
N SER A 681 -22.73 58.63 -20.99
CA SER A 681 -21.37 58.57 -20.44
C SER A 681 -21.08 59.95 -19.76
N PRO A 682 -19.92 60.26 -19.13
CA PRO A 682 -18.52 59.96 -19.51
C PRO A 682 -17.86 58.97 -18.50
N CYS A 683 -16.54 58.81 -18.33
CA CYS A 683 -15.34 59.43 -18.91
C CYS A 683 -14.14 58.46 -18.97
N VAL A 684 -12.97 58.94 -19.39
CA VAL A 684 -11.65 58.27 -19.30
C VAL A 684 -10.62 59.29 -18.79
N HIS A 685 -9.61 58.85 -18.04
CA HIS A 685 -8.41 59.63 -17.76
C HIS A 685 -7.15 58.79 -18.00
N VAL A 686 -6.12 59.42 -18.54
CA VAL A 686 -4.79 58.85 -18.81
C VAL A 686 -3.75 59.76 -18.12
N ALA A 687 -2.66 59.18 -17.64
CA ALA A 687 -1.47 59.91 -17.21
C ALA A 687 -0.21 59.11 -17.55
N GLU A 688 0.68 59.70 -18.33
CA GLU A 688 2.02 59.18 -18.62
C GLU A 688 3.03 59.74 -17.61
N TYR A 689 4.15 59.04 -17.41
CA TYR A 689 5.33 59.59 -16.73
C TYR A 689 6.61 59.06 -17.37
N ALA A 690 7.45 59.95 -17.89
CA ALA A 690 8.80 59.65 -18.34
C ALA A 690 9.68 60.92 -18.37
N VAL A 691 11.01 60.70 -18.38
CA VAL A 691 12.08 61.68 -18.65
C VAL A 691 12.30 62.79 -17.61
N SER A 692 13.36 62.66 -16.81
CA SER A 692 14.59 63.42 -17.08
C SER A 692 15.81 62.79 -16.37
N SER A 693 17.02 63.15 -16.81
CA SER A 693 18.28 62.53 -16.40
C SER A 693 19.13 63.41 -15.47
N ARG A 694 19.94 62.75 -14.64
CA ARG A 694 21.34 63.12 -14.36
C ARG A 694 22.13 61.92 -13.83
#